data_AF-A0AAD6GFH7-F1
#
_entry.id   AF-A0AAD6GFH7-F1
#
_cell.length_a   1.000
_cell.length_b   1.000
_cell.length_c   1.000
_cell.angle_alpha   90.00
_cell.angle_beta   90.00
_cell.angle_gamma   90.00
#
_symmetry.space_group_name_H-M   'P 1'
#
loop_
_entity.id
_entity.type
_entity.pdbx_description
1 polymer ?
#
loop_
_entity_poly.entity_id
_entity_poly.type
_entity_poly.pdbx_seq_one_letter_code
_entity_poly.pdbx_strand_id
1 'polypeptide(L)'
;MGGLFALVLDLEMSFAPGSIGWRFPMAFQFLLSLVIIGFMWLLPESPRWLIRQNRVAEAREVLTALEAVETNHPKVKAEIQDVQSSLNQGSSSRVFQMGPQRIFHRAIIVASLLMFVQCAGIDIVGLYSLKATSSWTPFFPRALGVVYQIVSIMAGIACVFTVDGLGRRTLMLSSAAGNAICMALVAGLGSQPENTKAVHGSVVFMFLFHFTVIVGFAGVPLLYASEIAPLRMRGTFNGISISTLWVFSFLIAEITPIAYKAIGWRFFIVFAISNVIIMVTGLSHNAVDVREQGARVHETRNRRNSARREVESIGLGSHPTRSGLDRHLEVGPNYDAGMDRGLTWSDIVILVDFVLESGNGELDETVNLSFMDVQSENEDSSAERKEISSPEVSALPEPGVQEAGHISSHRLEADQYEYPNYRQIRRNAGSQARTRSWPLRDPEEASLLMHFVDQISSFFDCTDRQQHFAVHIPYRARYCDTLFNAIMALSARHLSCTTAFDTFVSDRYYQACLKTLIPALNNHGVTMNDDLLAATVILRLLEEFDVPLAGSDLRGHSFGTKAFIQGPPPSATTTPSLRQAVYWSGLRQEIYNALSLQQAPDIDLSSLHSLFSALGPDAGDCAWANQAIAHCADILLFSFGTGPRSVAEHDNLRRQTDEWSAGRPASFDPYFVGEEVEVGVTFPDIRFSSPWHAIGNQYNELARVLLSVHNPGIPTFGPLRRRFVEEADSQIRKGVWTVCGVALSNSSVPPAMVVGCMAIHLCGDRFTDRQEQNRLIQVLTKTSERHGWPTHILERQLRDTWDMA
;
A
#
# COMPACT_ATOMS: atom_id res chain seq x y z
N MET A 1 -12.18 -35.78 14.23
CA MET A 1 -11.55 -37.06 14.62
C MET A 1 -11.45 -37.26 16.13
N GLY A 2 -10.49 -36.66 16.86
CA GLY A 2 -10.27 -36.97 18.28
C GLY A 2 -11.52 -36.95 19.18
N GLY A 3 -12.35 -35.91 19.07
CA GLY A 3 -13.61 -35.83 19.83
C GLY A 3 -14.67 -36.88 19.49
N LEU A 4 -14.64 -37.47 18.28
CA LEU A 4 -15.49 -38.62 17.94
C LEU A 4 -14.99 -39.87 18.67
N PHE A 5 -13.67 -40.13 18.64
CA PHE A 5 -13.07 -41.27 19.34
C PHE A 5 -13.34 -41.21 20.85
N ALA A 6 -13.25 -40.01 21.45
CA ALA A 6 -13.56 -39.80 22.86
C ALA A 6 -15.02 -40.14 23.22
N LEU A 7 -16.00 -39.73 22.39
CA LEU A 7 -17.42 -40.01 22.66
C LEU A 7 -17.85 -41.44 22.32
N VAL A 8 -17.20 -42.09 21.34
CA VAL A 8 -17.37 -43.54 21.10
C VAL A 8 -16.83 -44.32 22.30
N LEU A 9 -15.63 -43.97 22.79
CA LEU A 9 -15.01 -44.63 23.93
C LEU A 9 -15.79 -44.38 25.23
N ASP A 10 -16.38 -43.19 25.43
CA ASP A 10 -17.33 -42.92 26.50
C ASP A 10 -18.60 -43.77 26.37
N LEU A 11 -19.20 -43.86 25.18
CA LEU A 11 -20.38 -44.70 24.91
C LEU A 11 -20.14 -46.18 25.26
N GLU A 12 -19.01 -46.76 24.82
CA GLU A 12 -18.60 -48.14 25.11
C GLU A 12 -18.34 -48.34 26.62
N MET A 13 -17.56 -47.44 27.24
CA MET A 13 -17.30 -47.49 28.68
C MET A 13 -18.55 -47.23 29.52
N SER A 14 -19.61 -46.69 28.92
CA SER A 14 -20.90 -46.48 29.58
C SER A 14 -21.69 -47.76 29.85
N PHE A 15 -21.27 -48.89 29.29
CA PHE A 15 -21.72 -50.24 29.66
C PHE A 15 -20.89 -50.88 30.78
N ALA A 16 -19.74 -50.30 31.16
CA ALA A 16 -18.87 -50.86 32.19
C ALA A 16 -19.38 -50.55 33.61
N PRO A 17 -19.39 -51.52 34.55
CA PRO A 17 -19.94 -51.32 35.89
C PRO A 17 -19.01 -50.48 36.79
N GLY A 18 -19.62 -49.58 37.57
CA GLY A 18 -18.93 -48.81 38.62
C GLY A 18 -18.20 -47.56 38.10
N SER A 19 -17.25 -47.05 38.89
CA SER A 19 -16.58 -45.77 38.63
C SER A 19 -15.57 -45.80 37.47
N ILE A 20 -15.26 -46.97 36.92
CA ILE A 20 -14.34 -47.10 35.78
C ILE A 20 -14.91 -46.47 34.50
N GLY A 21 -16.24 -46.49 34.32
CA GLY A 21 -16.90 -46.05 33.09
C GLY A 21 -16.66 -44.58 32.73
N TRP A 22 -16.47 -43.69 33.71
CA TRP A 22 -16.08 -42.29 33.47
C TRP A 22 -14.59 -42.02 33.70
N ARG A 23 -13.93 -42.79 34.58
CA ARG A 23 -12.51 -42.62 34.87
C ARG A 23 -11.62 -43.04 33.70
N PHE A 24 -11.96 -44.11 33.00
CA PHE A 24 -11.15 -44.60 31.89
C PHE A 24 -11.19 -43.67 30.66
N PRO A 25 -12.34 -43.14 30.20
CA PRO A 25 -12.36 -42.14 29.13
C PRO A 25 -11.55 -40.87 29.44
N MET A 26 -11.61 -40.37 30.68
CA MET A 26 -10.78 -39.24 31.12
C MET A 26 -9.28 -39.60 31.16
N ALA A 27 -8.94 -40.76 31.72
CA ALA A 27 -7.54 -41.21 31.82
C ALA A 27 -6.92 -41.50 30.45
N PHE A 28 -7.69 -42.04 29.50
CA PHE A 28 -7.22 -42.37 28.16
C PHE A 28 -6.80 -41.13 27.36
N GLN A 29 -7.39 -39.95 27.62
CA GLN A 29 -6.99 -38.71 26.96
C GLN A 29 -5.53 -38.33 27.23
N PHE A 30 -4.97 -38.71 28.40
CA PHE A 30 -3.54 -38.52 28.68
C PHE A 30 -2.64 -39.34 27.73
N LEU A 31 -3.08 -40.49 27.22
CA LEU A 31 -2.29 -41.26 26.24
C LEU A 31 -2.09 -40.46 24.94
N LEU A 32 -3.15 -39.79 24.46
CA LEU A 32 -3.07 -38.93 23.28
C LEU A 32 -2.16 -37.72 23.53
N SER A 33 -2.26 -37.10 24.70
CA SER A 33 -1.36 -36.01 25.11
C SER A 33 0.10 -36.47 25.24
N LEU A 34 0.36 -37.66 25.78
CA LEU A 34 1.70 -38.23 25.88
C LEU A 34 2.30 -38.58 24.50
N VAL A 35 1.48 -39.04 23.55
CA VAL A 35 1.91 -39.22 22.16
C VAL A 35 2.29 -37.87 21.53
N ILE A 36 1.49 -36.82 21.73
CA ILE A 36 1.82 -35.47 21.25
C ILE A 36 3.10 -34.92 21.90
N ILE A 37 3.27 -35.08 23.21
CA ILE A 37 4.50 -34.70 23.93
C ILE A 37 5.70 -35.48 23.39
N GLY A 38 5.55 -36.77 23.08
CA GLY A 38 6.58 -37.60 22.43
C GLY A 38 6.97 -37.04 21.06
N PHE A 39 6.00 -36.77 20.19
CA PHE A 39 6.24 -36.15 18.88
C PHE A 39 6.83 -34.74 18.96
N MET A 40 6.59 -33.99 20.04
CA MET A 40 7.14 -32.65 20.22
C MET A 40 8.68 -32.63 20.27
N TRP A 41 9.34 -33.74 20.64
CA TRP A 41 10.80 -33.89 20.57
C TRP A 41 11.33 -34.15 19.14
N LEU A 42 10.47 -34.46 18.17
CA LEU A 42 10.83 -34.65 16.76
C LEU A 42 10.49 -33.43 15.88
N LEU A 43 9.75 -32.46 16.39
CA LEU A 43 9.37 -31.27 15.64
C LEU A 43 10.46 -30.19 15.73
N PRO A 44 10.84 -29.54 14.62
CA PRO A 44 11.81 -28.45 14.65
C PRO A 44 11.23 -27.20 15.32
N GLU A 45 12.09 -26.48 16.03
CA GLU A 45 11.73 -25.20 16.66
C GLU A 45 11.34 -24.13 15.63
N SER A 46 10.43 -23.23 16.03
CA SER A 46 9.91 -22.21 15.11
C SER A 46 11.02 -21.26 14.64
N PRO A 47 11.26 -21.08 13.32
CA PRO A 47 12.28 -20.15 12.80
C PRO A 47 12.14 -18.73 13.35
N ARG A 48 10.91 -18.25 13.57
CA ARG A 48 10.64 -16.93 14.16
C ARG A 48 11.05 -16.83 15.62
N TRP A 49 10.96 -17.92 16.39
CA TRP A 49 11.44 -17.99 17.77
C TRP A 49 12.97 -18.11 17.80
N LEU A 50 13.56 -18.96 16.96
CA LEU A 50 15.01 -19.11 16.82
C LEU A 50 15.68 -17.77 16.46
N ILE A 51 15.16 -17.04 15.46
CA ILE A 51 15.65 -15.70 15.10
C ILE A 51 15.49 -14.70 16.26
N ARG A 52 14.37 -14.74 17.01
CA ARG A 52 14.16 -13.90 18.19
C ARG A 52 15.15 -14.20 19.33
N GLN A 53 15.67 -15.42 19.41
CA GLN A 53 16.73 -15.84 20.34
C GLN A 53 18.14 -15.69 19.73
N ASN A 54 18.30 -14.96 18.61
CA ASN A 54 19.54 -14.81 17.84
C ASN A 54 20.15 -16.11 17.26
N ARG A 55 19.41 -17.24 17.29
CA ARG A 55 19.79 -18.55 16.72
C ARG A 55 19.51 -18.61 15.22
N VAL A 56 20.04 -17.64 14.47
CA VAL A 56 19.73 -17.41 13.05
C VAL A 56 20.27 -18.53 12.13
N ALA A 57 21.35 -19.23 12.52
CA ALA A 57 21.88 -20.36 11.77
C ALA A 57 20.89 -21.55 11.75
N GLU A 58 20.42 -21.97 12.92
CA GLU A 58 19.42 -23.04 13.07
C GLU A 58 18.08 -22.67 12.41
N ALA A 59 17.66 -21.41 12.53
CA ALA A 59 16.47 -20.92 11.83
C ALA A 59 16.58 -21.05 10.30
N ARG A 60 17.79 -20.86 9.75
CA ARG A 60 18.07 -21.05 8.32
C ARG A 60 17.95 -22.53 7.94
N GLU A 61 18.52 -23.44 8.72
CA GLU A 61 18.41 -24.89 8.48
C GLU A 61 16.94 -25.35 8.48
N VAL A 62 16.13 -24.92 9.45
CA VAL A 62 14.69 -25.24 9.49
C VAL A 62 13.93 -24.66 8.30
N LEU A 63 14.17 -23.39 7.92
CA LEU A 63 13.54 -22.80 6.73
C LEU A 63 13.96 -23.50 5.43
N THR A 64 15.24 -23.88 5.33
CA THR A 64 15.80 -24.64 4.20
C THR A 64 15.10 -25.99 4.03
N ALA A 65 14.86 -26.70 5.15
CA ALA A 65 14.13 -27.97 5.16
C ALA A 65 12.63 -27.82 4.87
N LEU A 66 11.99 -26.72 5.29
CA LEU A 66 10.57 -26.44 5.00
C LEU A 66 10.32 -26.08 3.54
N GLU A 67 11.22 -25.31 2.92
CA GLU A 67 11.14 -24.86 1.53
C GLU A 67 11.75 -25.84 0.52
N ALA A 68 12.44 -26.90 1.00
CA ALA A 68 13.12 -27.90 0.18
C ALA A 68 14.14 -27.32 -0.84
N VAL A 69 14.84 -26.26 -0.44
CA VAL A 69 15.88 -25.56 -1.22
C VAL A 69 17.28 -25.74 -0.59
N GLU A 70 18.32 -25.15 -1.18
CA GLU A 70 19.65 -25.08 -0.57
C GLU A 70 19.77 -24.00 0.51
N THR A 71 20.68 -24.20 1.47
CA THR A 71 20.85 -23.35 2.66
C THR A 71 21.18 -21.88 2.35
N ASN A 72 21.73 -21.59 1.17
CA ASN A 72 22.07 -20.24 0.71
C ASN A 72 21.05 -19.65 -0.29
N HIS A 73 19.93 -20.33 -0.56
CA HIS A 73 18.95 -19.90 -1.55
C HIS A 73 18.36 -18.51 -1.19
N PRO A 74 18.26 -17.56 -2.14
CA PRO A 74 17.87 -16.18 -1.85
C PRO A 74 16.50 -16.04 -1.18
N LYS A 75 15.56 -16.96 -1.43
CA LYS A 75 14.25 -16.99 -0.74
C LYS A 75 14.40 -17.12 0.79
N VAL A 76 15.25 -18.05 1.26
CA VAL A 76 15.50 -18.25 2.70
C VAL A 76 16.20 -17.03 3.31
N LYS A 77 17.12 -16.40 2.57
CA LYS A 77 17.78 -15.15 3.01
C LYS A 77 16.76 -14.00 3.15
N ALA A 78 15.84 -13.87 2.20
CA ALA A 78 14.78 -12.86 2.25
C ALA A 78 13.82 -13.08 3.43
N GLU A 79 13.35 -14.31 3.66
CA GLU A 79 12.44 -14.61 4.79
C GLU A 79 13.09 -14.36 6.16
N ILE A 80 14.38 -14.68 6.32
CA ILE A 80 15.11 -14.35 7.55
C ILE A 80 15.16 -12.82 7.76
N GLN A 81 15.46 -12.06 6.70
CA GLN A 81 15.54 -10.60 6.76
C GLN A 81 14.18 -9.96 7.07
N ASP A 82 13.10 -10.45 6.46
CA ASP A 82 11.73 -10.00 6.73
C ASP A 82 11.32 -10.30 8.18
N VAL A 83 11.60 -11.51 8.68
CA VAL A 83 11.32 -11.87 10.08
C VAL A 83 12.12 -11.00 11.05
N GLN A 84 13.42 -10.76 10.80
CA GLN A 84 14.24 -9.84 11.60
C GLN A 84 13.66 -8.41 11.60
N SER A 85 13.24 -7.90 10.43
CA SER A 85 12.61 -6.57 10.33
C SER A 85 11.31 -6.47 11.13
N SER A 86 10.52 -7.55 11.18
CA SER A 86 9.27 -7.61 11.93
C SER A 86 9.46 -7.64 13.45
N LEU A 87 10.51 -8.33 13.93
CA LEU A 87 10.83 -8.46 15.35
C LEU A 87 11.33 -7.13 15.95
N ASN A 88 12.17 -6.39 15.22
CA ASN A 88 12.80 -5.16 15.71
C ASN A 88 11.82 -3.96 15.82
N GLN A 89 10.58 -4.06 15.33
CA GLN A 89 9.64 -2.94 15.28
C GLN A 89 8.41 -3.06 16.19
N GLY A 90 8.23 -4.17 16.91
CA GLY A 90 6.97 -4.50 17.61
C GLY A 90 6.90 -4.11 19.10
N SER A 91 6.35 -2.92 19.43
CA SER A 91 5.79 -2.67 20.76
C SER A 91 4.31 -3.03 20.79
N SER A 92 3.93 -3.99 21.63
CA SER A 92 2.54 -4.48 21.74
C SER A 92 1.52 -3.40 22.12
N SER A 93 1.94 -2.30 22.75
CA SER A 93 1.08 -1.18 23.14
C SER A 93 0.45 -0.44 21.95
N ARG A 94 1.03 -0.50 20.74
CA ARG A 94 0.50 0.22 19.57
C ARG A 94 -0.86 -0.30 19.08
N VAL A 95 -1.28 -1.49 19.48
CA VAL A 95 -2.60 -2.04 19.13
C VAL A 95 -3.75 -1.21 19.74
N PHE A 96 -3.49 -0.51 20.85
CA PHE A 96 -4.44 0.41 21.50
C PHE A 96 -4.32 1.86 21.01
N GLN A 97 -3.50 2.14 19.99
CA GLN A 97 -3.28 3.49 19.47
C GLN A 97 -4.09 3.71 18.19
N MET A 98 -4.83 4.83 18.15
CA MET A 98 -5.72 5.23 17.05
C MET A 98 -4.93 5.86 15.88
N GLY A 99 -3.91 5.15 15.38
CA GLY A 99 -3.05 5.62 14.29
C GLY A 99 -3.72 5.58 12.90
N PRO A 100 -3.08 6.14 11.86
CA PRO A 100 -3.68 6.31 10.52
C PRO A 100 -4.11 4.99 9.85
N GLN A 101 -3.40 3.88 10.11
CA GLN A 101 -3.78 2.54 9.65
C GLN A 101 -4.99 1.92 10.40
N ARG A 102 -5.62 2.67 11.33
CA ARG A 102 -6.83 2.29 12.09
C ARG A 102 -6.72 0.93 12.78
N ILE A 103 -5.55 0.66 13.37
CA ILE A 103 -5.17 -0.65 13.94
C ILE A 103 -6.14 -1.10 15.04
N PHE A 104 -6.46 -0.21 15.99
CA PHE A 104 -7.40 -0.46 17.09
C PHE A 104 -8.81 -0.84 16.58
N HIS A 105 -9.28 -0.14 15.54
CA HIS A 105 -10.57 -0.37 14.89
C HIS A 105 -10.60 -1.73 14.17
N ARG A 106 -9.54 -2.11 13.45
CA ARG A 106 -9.41 -3.48 12.89
C ARG A 106 -9.40 -4.55 13.99
N ALA A 107 -8.77 -4.29 15.14
CA ALA A 107 -8.76 -5.22 16.26
C ALA A 107 -10.17 -5.39 16.90
N ILE A 108 -10.96 -4.31 16.99
CA ILE A 108 -12.36 -4.36 17.42
C ILE A 108 -13.19 -5.23 16.47
N ILE A 109 -13.12 -5.00 15.15
CA ILE A 109 -13.89 -5.78 14.16
C ILE A 109 -13.66 -7.30 14.34
N VAL A 110 -12.40 -7.70 14.50
CA VAL A 110 -12.05 -9.12 14.66
C VAL A 110 -12.45 -9.69 16.04
N ALA A 111 -12.38 -8.88 17.11
CA ALA A 111 -12.90 -9.28 18.42
C ALA A 111 -14.44 -9.43 18.43
N SER A 112 -15.17 -8.48 17.86
CA SER A 112 -16.63 -8.53 17.70
C SER A 112 -17.07 -9.72 16.84
N LEU A 113 -16.32 -10.06 15.79
CA LEU A 113 -16.58 -11.23 14.98
C LEU A 113 -16.52 -12.54 15.78
N LEU A 114 -15.49 -12.73 16.63
CA LEU A 114 -15.40 -13.95 17.46
C LEU A 114 -16.33 -13.93 18.68
N MET A 115 -16.76 -12.76 19.15
CA MET A 115 -17.93 -12.64 20.04
C MET A 115 -19.19 -13.19 19.35
N PHE A 116 -19.44 -12.80 18.08
CA PHE A 116 -20.63 -13.26 17.35
C PHE A 116 -20.66 -14.78 17.14
N VAL A 117 -19.51 -15.47 16.99
CA VAL A 117 -19.45 -16.95 16.93
C VAL A 117 -20.11 -17.59 18.15
N GLN A 118 -19.85 -17.06 19.35
CA GLN A 118 -20.47 -17.55 20.57
C GLN A 118 -21.94 -17.12 20.68
N CYS A 119 -22.26 -15.85 20.33
CA CYS A 119 -23.63 -15.35 20.31
C CYS A 119 -24.53 -16.03 19.27
N ALA A 120 -23.98 -16.73 18.27
CA ALA A 120 -24.74 -17.57 17.36
C ALA A 120 -25.32 -18.82 18.06
N GLY A 121 -24.72 -19.27 19.17
CA GLY A 121 -25.25 -20.34 20.04
C GLY A 121 -24.54 -21.70 19.95
N ILE A 122 -23.30 -21.76 19.44
CA ILE A 122 -22.57 -23.01 19.19
C ILE A 122 -22.45 -23.94 20.43
N ASP A 123 -22.06 -23.41 21.59
CA ASP A 123 -21.83 -24.18 22.83
C ASP A 123 -23.14 -24.78 23.40
N ILE A 124 -24.29 -24.15 23.10
CA ILE A 124 -25.59 -24.55 23.63
C ILE A 124 -26.04 -25.89 23.02
N VAL A 125 -25.57 -26.23 21.82
CA VAL A 125 -25.92 -27.48 21.15
C VAL A 125 -25.42 -28.69 21.95
N GLY A 126 -24.15 -28.67 22.36
CA GLY A 126 -23.56 -29.75 23.17
C GLY A 126 -24.26 -29.91 24.53
N LEU A 127 -24.57 -28.78 25.19
CA LEU A 127 -25.24 -28.76 26.50
C LEU A 127 -26.70 -29.22 26.44
N TYR A 128 -27.46 -28.83 25.42
CA TYR A 128 -28.88 -29.15 25.32
C TYR A 128 -29.16 -30.53 24.71
N SER A 129 -28.29 -31.06 23.82
CA SER A 129 -28.51 -32.36 23.17
C SER A 129 -28.65 -33.49 24.19
N LEU A 130 -27.80 -33.48 25.21
CA LEU A 130 -27.82 -34.45 26.32
C LEU A 130 -29.01 -34.26 27.27
N LYS A 131 -29.57 -33.04 27.33
CA LYS A 131 -30.60 -32.64 28.31
C LYS A 131 -32.01 -32.78 27.75
N ALA A 132 -32.23 -32.53 26.46
CA ALA A 132 -33.51 -32.72 25.78
C ALA A 132 -33.98 -34.19 25.83
N THR A 133 -33.04 -35.13 25.73
CA THR A 133 -33.29 -36.58 25.75
C THR A 133 -33.09 -37.22 27.12
N SER A 134 -33.06 -36.43 28.21
CA SER A 134 -32.83 -36.93 29.57
C SER A 134 -33.97 -37.80 30.13
N SER A 135 -35.13 -37.82 29.46
CA SER A 135 -36.25 -38.72 29.72
C SER A 135 -36.17 -40.06 28.97
N TRP A 136 -35.16 -40.24 28.10
CA TRP A 136 -34.96 -41.46 27.32
C TRP A 136 -33.98 -42.40 28.04
N THR A 137 -33.86 -43.66 27.59
CA THR A 137 -32.89 -44.58 28.22
C THR A 137 -31.44 -44.06 28.06
N PRO A 138 -30.54 -44.22 29.04
CA PRO A 138 -29.22 -43.58 29.07
C PRO A 138 -28.28 -43.81 27.86
N PHE A 139 -28.59 -44.82 27.03
CA PHE A 139 -27.91 -45.08 25.76
C PHE A 139 -28.14 -43.98 24.71
N PHE A 140 -29.39 -43.54 24.51
CA PHE A 140 -29.71 -42.61 23.40
C PHE A 140 -29.03 -41.25 23.49
N PRO A 141 -28.96 -40.55 24.65
CA PRO A 141 -28.24 -39.28 24.76
C PRO A 141 -26.75 -39.39 24.37
N ARG A 142 -26.10 -40.51 24.75
CA ARG A 142 -24.69 -40.78 24.45
C ARG A 142 -24.49 -41.09 22.97
N ALA A 143 -25.36 -41.93 22.38
CA ALA A 143 -25.36 -42.21 20.95
C ALA A 143 -25.58 -40.95 20.10
N LEU A 144 -26.44 -40.03 20.53
CA LEU A 144 -26.62 -38.72 19.90
C LEU A 144 -25.37 -37.83 20.00
N GLY A 145 -24.56 -37.95 21.05
CA GLY A 145 -23.24 -37.33 21.15
C GLY A 145 -22.23 -37.87 20.12
N VAL A 146 -22.29 -39.18 19.81
CA VAL A 146 -21.49 -39.76 18.71
C VAL A 146 -21.98 -39.23 17.35
N VAL A 147 -23.29 -39.21 17.11
CA VAL A 147 -23.89 -38.66 15.88
C VAL A 147 -23.54 -37.17 15.70
N TYR A 148 -23.58 -36.38 16.78
CA TYR A 148 -23.15 -34.97 16.80
C TYR A 148 -21.75 -34.79 16.19
N GLN A 149 -20.77 -35.63 16.58
CA GLN A 149 -19.42 -35.53 16.04
C GLN A 149 -19.24 -36.13 14.64
N ILE A 150 -20.11 -37.04 14.20
CA ILE A 150 -20.18 -37.45 12.78
C ILE A 150 -20.67 -36.26 11.93
N VAL A 151 -21.74 -35.57 12.37
CA VAL A 151 -22.23 -34.34 11.72
C VAL A 151 -21.16 -33.25 11.71
N SER A 152 -20.41 -33.05 12.81
CA SER A 152 -19.25 -32.13 12.86
C SER A 152 -18.21 -32.42 11.77
N ILE A 153 -17.90 -33.70 11.53
CA ILE A 153 -16.90 -34.11 10.52
C ILE A 153 -17.46 -33.89 9.11
N MET A 154 -18.71 -34.25 8.85
CA MET A 154 -19.36 -34.01 7.55
C MET A 154 -19.45 -32.51 7.22
N ALA A 155 -19.84 -31.70 8.20
CA ALA A 155 -19.90 -30.24 8.07
C ALA A 155 -18.51 -29.61 7.87
N GLY A 156 -17.48 -30.14 8.55
CA GLY A 156 -16.09 -29.70 8.36
C GLY A 156 -15.54 -30.02 6.97
N ILE A 157 -15.86 -31.19 6.41
CA ILE A 157 -15.50 -31.55 5.02
C ILE A 157 -16.23 -30.65 4.03
N ALA A 158 -17.53 -30.39 4.24
CA ALA A 158 -18.30 -29.46 3.40
C ALA A 158 -17.73 -28.03 3.47
N CYS A 159 -17.38 -27.54 4.66
CA CYS A 159 -16.73 -26.24 4.88
C CYS A 159 -15.52 -26.06 3.95
N VAL A 160 -14.57 -27.01 3.95
CA VAL A 160 -13.36 -26.97 3.11
C VAL A 160 -13.67 -26.84 1.63
N PHE A 161 -14.65 -27.57 1.09
CA PHE A 161 -15.04 -27.45 -0.32
C PHE A 161 -15.83 -26.16 -0.64
N THR A 162 -16.49 -25.54 0.34
CA THR A 162 -17.31 -24.33 0.13
C THR A 162 -16.58 -23.01 0.32
N VAL A 163 -15.53 -22.96 1.14
CA VAL A 163 -14.85 -21.72 1.57
C VAL A 163 -14.29 -20.91 0.40
N ASP A 164 -13.58 -21.56 -0.53
CA ASP A 164 -12.95 -20.88 -1.65
C ASP A 164 -13.90 -20.65 -2.84
N GLY A 165 -14.97 -21.44 -2.97
CA GLY A 165 -15.94 -21.32 -4.06
C GLY A 165 -17.05 -20.28 -3.85
N LEU A 166 -17.53 -20.09 -2.60
CA LEU A 166 -18.64 -19.17 -2.30
C LEU A 166 -18.19 -17.83 -1.70
N GLY A 167 -16.92 -17.73 -1.28
CA GLY A 167 -16.39 -16.56 -0.60
C GLY A 167 -16.75 -16.51 0.89
N ARG A 168 -15.78 -16.11 1.72
CA ARG A 168 -15.87 -16.15 3.19
C ARG A 168 -17.12 -15.44 3.73
N ARG A 169 -17.43 -14.25 3.22
CA ARG A 169 -18.58 -13.43 3.64
C ARG A 169 -19.95 -14.04 3.30
N THR A 170 -20.12 -14.54 2.08
CA THR A 170 -21.36 -15.20 1.62
C THR A 170 -21.66 -16.44 2.45
N LEU A 171 -20.62 -17.21 2.78
CA LEU A 171 -20.71 -18.42 3.58
C LEU A 171 -21.08 -18.14 5.05
N MET A 172 -20.51 -17.08 5.65
CA MET A 172 -20.92 -16.59 6.98
C MET A 172 -22.38 -16.10 7.01
N LEU A 173 -22.82 -15.32 6.00
CA LEU A 173 -24.18 -14.78 5.93
C LEU A 173 -25.25 -15.85 5.68
N SER A 174 -25.00 -16.78 4.75
CA SER A 174 -25.91 -17.90 4.47
C SER A 174 -25.98 -18.89 5.64
N SER A 175 -24.87 -19.10 6.36
CA SER A 175 -24.88 -19.81 7.64
C SER A 175 -25.77 -19.10 8.67
N ALA A 176 -25.56 -17.81 8.92
CA ALA A 176 -26.36 -17.05 9.89
C ALA A 176 -27.87 -17.10 9.59
N ALA A 177 -28.27 -17.03 8.32
CA ALA A 177 -29.66 -17.20 7.88
C ALA A 177 -30.21 -18.62 8.20
N GLY A 178 -29.45 -19.67 7.87
CA GLY A 178 -29.80 -21.06 8.21
C GLY A 178 -29.89 -21.29 9.72
N ASN A 179 -28.96 -20.72 10.48
CA ASN A 179 -28.89 -20.80 11.94
C ASN A 179 -30.13 -20.15 12.59
N ALA A 180 -30.53 -18.97 12.11
CA ALA A 180 -31.72 -18.28 12.57
C ALA A 180 -33.00 -19.09 12.33
N ILE A 181 -33.16 -19.66 11.14
CA ILE A 181 -34.30 -20.52 10.77
C ILE A 181 -34.34 -21.77 11.67
N CYS A 182 -33.21 -22.45 11.84
CA CYS A 182 -33.15 -23.66 12.66
C CYS A 182 -33.43 -23.37 14.15
N MET A 183 -32.89 -22.30 14.72
CA MET A 183 -33.17 -21.89 16.10
C MET A 183 -34.64 -21.50 16.30
N ALA A 184 -35.28 -20.83 15.33
CA ALA A 184 -36.71 -20.52 15.38
C ALA A 184 -37.58 -21.80 15.34
N LEU A 185 -37.20 -22.80 14.53
CA LEU A 185 -37.89 -24.10 14.46
C LEU A 185 -37.68 -24.95 15.73
N VAL A 186 -36.48 -24.93 16.31
CA VAL A 186 -36.19 -25.56 17.61
C VAL A 186 -37.03 -24.91 18.72
N ALA A 187 -37.13 -23.57 18.76
CA ALA A 187 -38.00 -22.86 19.70
C ALA A 187 -39.48 -23.23 19.50
N GLY A 188 -39.97 -23.20 18.26
CA GLY A 188 -41.36 -23.49 17.91
C GLY A 188 -41.77 -24.92 18.29
N LEU A 189 -40.96 -25.93 17.95
CA LEU A 189 -41.22 -27.32 18.32
C LEU A 189 -41.02 -27.57 19.82
N GLY A 190 -40.06 -26.89 20.45
CA GLY A 190 -39.84 -26.92 21.90
C GLY A 190 -41.00 -26.37 22.73
N SER A 191 -41.96 -25.66 22.11
CA SER A 191 -43.19 -25.23 22.78
C SER A 191 -44.17 -26.36 23.10
N GLN A 192 -44.01 -27.55 22.50
CA GLN A 192 -44.86 -28.73 22.70
C GLN A 192 -44.08 -29.91 23.33
N PRO A 193 -43.60 -29.80 24.59
CA PRO A 193 -42.76 -30.82 25.21
C PRO A 193 -43.45 -32.19 25.40
N GLU A 194 -44.78 -32.23 25.45
CA GLU A 194 -45.58 -33.46 25.56
C GLU A 194 -45.68 -34.24 24.23
N ASN A 195 -45.41 -33.57 23.10
CA ASN A 195 -45.53 -34.17 21.77
C ASN A 195 -44.20 -34.81 21.36
N THR A 196 -44.07 -36.13 21.51
CA THR A 196 -42.84 -36.88 21.17
C THR A 196 -42.36 -36.64 19.74
N LYS A 197 -43.27 -36.41 18.78
CA LYS A 197 -42.89 -36.11 17.39
C LYS A 197 -42.28 -34.71 17.25
N ALA A 198 -42.75 -33.72 18.02
CA ALA A 198 -42.16 -32.38 18.05
C ALA A 198 -40.76 -32.41 18.69
N VAL A 199 -40.57 -33.18 19.77
CA VAL A 199 -39.25 -33.37 20.41
C VAL A 199 -38.26 -34.07 19.47
N HIS A 200 -38.69 -35.07 18.69
CA HIS A 200 -37.82 -35.67 17.67
C HIS A 200 -37.48 -34.66 16.57
N GLY A 201 -38.44 -33.82 16.16
CA GLY A 201 -38.21 -32.76 15.18
C GLY A 201 -37.21 -31.69 15.65
N SER A 202 -37.31 -31.22 16.90
CA SER A 202 -36.38 -30.22 17.43
C SER A 202 -34.94 -30.75 17.49
N VAL A 203 -34.74 -32.02 17.85
CA VAL A 203 -33.41 -32.68 17.80
C VAL A 203 -32.85 -32.70 16.36
N VAL A 204 -33.68 -32.94 15.33
CA VAL A 204 -33.22 -32.90 13.93
C VAL A 204 -32.84 -31.49 13.49
N PHE A 205 -33.65 -30.47 13.78
CA PHE A 205 -33.30 -29.07 13.44
C PHE A 205 -32.10 -28.54 14.23
N MET A 206 -31.84 -29.11 15.40
CA MET A 206 -30.66 -28.81 16.22
C MET A 206 -29.37 -29.41 15.63
N PHE A 207 -29.42 -30.60 15.03
CA PHE A 207 -28.31 -31.11 14.21
C PHE A 207 -28.13 -30.32 12.91
N LEU A 208 -29.22 -29.85 12.29
CA LEU A 208 -29.15 -29.01 11.09
C LEU A 208 -28.50 -27.66 11.38
N PHE A 209 -28.88 -27.01 12.49
CA PHE A 209 -28.19 -25.82 13.03
C PHE A 209 -26.69 -26.07 13.21
N HIS A 210 -26.33 -27.21 13.82
CA HIS A 210 -24.93 -27.55 14.07
C HIS A 210 -24.13 -27.71 12.77
N PHE A 211 -24.75 -28.33 11.76
CA PHE A 211 -24.18 -28.44 10.42
C PHE A 211 -24.00 -27.06 9.77
N THR A 212 -25.02 -26.19 9.78
CA THR A 212 -24.93 -24.85 9.17
C THR A 212 -23.92 -23.95 9.90
N VAL A 213 -23.82 -24.02 11.23
CA VAL A 213 -22.78 -23.32 12.01
C VAL A 213 -21.38 -23.79 11.60
N ILE A 214 -21.11 -25.10 11.54
CA ILE A 214 -19.74 -25.57 11.21
C ILE A 214 -19.36 -25.26 9.76
N VAL A 215 -20.31 -25.34 8.82
CA VAL A 215 -20.05 -25.04 7.40
C VAL A 215 -19.61 -23.58 7.17
N GLY A 216 -20.18 -22.59 7.88
CA GLY A 216 -19.92 -21.18 7.57
C GLY A 216 -19.59 -20.24 8.72
N PHE A 217 -19.80 -20.62 9.98
CA PHE A 217 -19.68 -19.70 11.14
C PHE A 217 -18.78 -20.20 12.27
N ALA A 218 -18.19 -21.40 12.17
CA ALA A 218 -17.19 -21.89 13.13
C ALA A 218 -15.75 -21.62 12.66
N GLY A 219 -15.34 -22.20 11.52
CA GLY A 219 -13.97 -22.08 11.00
C GLY A 219 -13.69 -20.79 10.24
N VAL A 220 -14.65 -20.35 9.41
CA VAL A 220 -14.49 -19.17 8.54
C VAL A 220 -14.18 -17.88 9.31
N PRO A 221 -14.83 -17.57 10.46
CA PRO A 221 -14.50 -16.38 11.24
C PRO A 221 -13.06 -16.38 11.79
N LEU A 222 -12.50 -17.54 12.14
CA LEU A 222 -11.12 -17.68 12.63
C LEU A 222 -10.09 -17.51 11.49
N LEU A 223 -10.42 -17.96 10.27
CA LEU A 223 -9.60 -17.71 9.09
C LEU A 223 -9.61 -16.22 8.73
N TYR A 224 -10.80 -15.62 8.60
CA TYR A 224 -11.00 -14.21 8.27
C TYR A 224 -10.39 -13.26 9.32
N ALA A 225 -10.48 -13.63 10.61
CA ALA A 225 -9.77 -12.97 11.70
C ALA A 225 -8.24 -12.90 11.47
N SER A 226 -7.68 -13.96 10.91
CA SER A 226 -6.26 -14.02 10.57
C SER A 226 -5.92 -13.29 9.27
N GLU A 227 -6.87 -13.13 8.35
CA GLU A 227 -6.70 -12.45 7.05
C GLU A 227 -6.69 -10.91 7.23
N ILE A 228 -7.60 -10.35 8.05
CA ILE A 228 -7.65 -8.91 8.37
C ILE A 228 -6.41 -8.44 9.17
N ALA A 229 -5.87 -9.31 10.01
CA ALA A 229 -4.85 -8.97 11.00
C ALA A 229 -3.47 -8.69 10.33
N PRO A 230 -2.91 -7.47 10.43
CA PRO A 230 -1.66 -7.12 9.76
C PRO A 230 -0.51 -8.06 10.13
N LEU A 231 0.27 -8.52 9.14
CA LEU A 231 1.33 -9.53 9.28
C LEU A 231 2.28 -9.28 10.47
N ARG A 232 2.60 -8.01 10.77
CA ARG A 232 3.49 -7.57 11.87
C ARG A 232 2.86 -7.67 13.27
N MET A 233 1.53 -7.74 13.40
CA MET A 233 0.78 -7.77 14.67
C MET A 233 -0.21 -8.94 14.78
N ARG A 234 -0.21 -9.85 13.80
CA ARG A 234 -1.11 -11.03 13.69
C ARG A 234 -1.21 -11.84 14.98
N GLY A 235 -0.10 -11.98 15.72
CA GLY A 235 -0.06 -12.65 17.03
C GLY A 235 -0.87 -11.94 18.11
N THR A 236 -0.76 -10.61 18.24
CA THR A 236 -1.51 -9.83 19.25
C THR A 236 -2.99 -9.74 18.89
N PHE A 237 -3.32 -9.57 17.61
CA PHE A 237 -4.70 -9.61 17.11
C PHE A 237 -5.36 -10.95 17.46
N ASN A 238 -4.74 -12.07 17.04
CA ASN A 238 -5.24 -13.41 17.32
C ASN A 238 -5.36 -13.67 18.84
N GLY A 239 -4.40 -13.19 19.64
CA GLY A 239 -4.45 -13.28 21.10
C GLY A 239 -5.64 -12.53 21.73
N ILE A 240 -5.94 -11.31 21.27
CA ILE A 240 -7.13 -10.55 21.71
C ILE A 240 -8.40 -11.29 21.33
N SER A 241 -8.55 -11.67 20.06
CA SER A 241 -9.79 -12.24 19.55
C SER A 241 -10.08 -13.64 20.10
N ILE A 242 -9.05 -14.49 20.28
CA ILE A 242 -9.20 -15.78 20.97
C ILE A 242 -9.57 -15.57 22.44
N SER A 243 -9.04 -14.53 23.10
CA SER A 243 -9.47 -14.19 24.47
C SER A 243 -10.94 -13.78 24.51
N THR A 244 -11.43 -12.99 23.54
CA THR A 244 -12.84 -12.65 23.39
C THR A 244 -13.71 -13.91 23.19
N LEU A 245 -13.30 -14.83 22.31
CA LEU A 245 -13.98 -16.10 22.07
C LEU A 245 -14.19 -16.89 23.38
N TRP A 246 -13.13 -17.11 24.16
CA TRP A 246 -13.22 -17.87 25.41
C TRP A 246 -13.99 -17.14 26.52
N VAL A 247 -13.88 -15.80 26.61
CA VAL A 247 -14.68 -15.01 27.56
C VAL A 247 -16.18 -15.12 27.27
N PHE A 248 -16.59 -15.04 26.00
CA PHE A 248 -18.00 -15.20 25.63
C PHE A 248 -18.48 -16.66 25.69
N SER A 249 -17.61 -17.65 25.44
CA SER A 249 -17.92 -19.07 25.68
C SER A 249 -18.22 -19.31 27.17
N PHE A 250 -17.35 -18.86 28.08
CA PHE A 250 -17.58 -18.94 29.52
C PHE A 250 -18.86 -18.23 29.96
N LEU A 251 -19.08 -16.99 29.48
CA LEU A 251 -20.27 -16.21 29.79
C LEU A 251 -21.57 -16.94 29.38
N ILE A 252 -21.61 -17.49 28.15
CA ILE A 252 -22.79 -18.22 27.65
C ILE A 252 -22.95 -19.56 28.36
N ALA A 253 -21.87 -20.27 28.68
CA ALA A 253 -21.92 -21.53 29.42
C ALA A 253 -22.51 -21.38 30.82
N GLU A 254 -22.14 -20.32 31.57
CA GLU A 254 -22.69 -20.02 32.91
C GLU A 254 -24.14 -19.47 32.85
N ILE A 255 -24.45 -18.60 31.88
CA ILE A 255 -25.81 -18.04 31.74
C ILE A 255 -26.82 -19.11 31.29
N THR A 256 -26.43 -20.02 30.40
CA THR A 256 -27.32 -21.04 29.81
C THR A 256 -28.14 -21.85 30.82
N PRO A 257 -27.58 -22.50 31.86
CA PRO A 257 -28.36 -23.29 32.82
C PRO A 257 -29.34 -22.44 33.63
N ILE A 258 -29.00 -21.17 33.93
CA ILE A 258 -29.84 -20.25 34.69
C ILE A 258 -30.99 -19.73 33.81
N ALA A 259 -30.66 -19.21 32.62
CA ALA A 259 -31.62 -18.68 31.66
C ALA A 259 -32.58 -19.77 31.17
N TYR A 260 -32.09 -20.98 30.86
CA TYR A 260 -32.96 -22.10 30.47
C TYR A 260 -33.92 -22.52 31.60
N LYS A 261 -33.49 -22.47 32.88
CA LYS A 261 -34.37 -22.76 34.03
C LYS A 261 -35.49 -21.72 34.20
N ALA A 262 -35.23 -20.45 33.86
CA ALA A 262 -36.21 -19.37 34.00
C ALA A 262 -37.13 -19.22 32.77
N ILE A 263 -36.61 -19.46 31.56
CA ILE A 263 -37.23 -19.06 30.29
C ILE A 263 -37.63 -20.28 29.42
N GLY A 264 -37.03 -21.45 29.66
CA GLY A 264 -37.35 -22.70 28.95
C GLY A 264 -37.07 -22.63 27.46
N TRP A 265 -37.97 -23.19 26.64
CA TRP A 265 -37.86 -23.24 25.18
C TRP A 265 -37.73 -21.85 24.51
N ARG A 266 -38.21 -20.78 25.16
CA ARG A 266 -38.07 -19.41 24.66
C ARG A 266 -36.62 -18.93 24.62
N PHE A 267 -35.70 -19.60 25.32
CA PHE A 267 -34.26 -19.30 25.29
C PHE A 267 -33.68 -19.38 23.87
N PHE A 268 -34.14 -20.34 23.04
CA PHE A 268 -33.71 -20.47 21.65
C PHE A 268 -34.15 -19.30 20.76
N ILE A 269 -35.21 -18.56 21.13
CA ILE A 269 -35.63 -17.35 20.43
C ILE A 269 -34.56 -16.26 20.53
N VAL A 270 -33.84 -16.17 21.66
CA VAL A 270 -32.73 -15.22 21.84
C VAL A 270 -31.64 -15.48 20.80
N PHE A 271 -31.29 -16.74 20.55
CA PHE A 271 -30.30 -17.12 19.55
C PHE A 271 -30.82 -16.99 18.12
N ALA A 272 -32.10 -17.23 17.87
CA ALA A 272 -32.72 -16.90 16.57
C ALA A 272 -32.61 -15.39 16.28
N ILE A 273 -32.94 -14.53 17.25
CA ILE A 273 -32.81 -13.07 17.12
C ILE A 273 -31.34 -12.66 16.96
N SER A 274 -30.41 -13.21 17.73
CA SER A 274 -28.97 -12.93 17.59
C SER A 274 -28.44 -13.28 16.19
N ASN A 275 -28.83 -14.43 15.62
CA ASN A 275 -28.45 -14.79 14.26
C ASN A 275 -29.11 -13.88 13.20
N VAL A 276 -30.36 -13.42 13.42
CA VAL A 276 -30.99 -12.40 12.58
C VAL A 276 -30.25 -11.06 12.65
N ILE A 277 -29.80 -10.62 13.84
CA ILE A 277 -29.00 -9.40 14.00
C ILE A 277 -27.67 -9.53 13.25
N ILE A 278 -26.95 -10.63 13.43
CA ILE A 278 -25.70 -10.93 12.69
C ILE A 278 -25.93 -10.86 11.17
N MET A 279 -27.02 -11.47 10.68
CA MET A 279 -27.40 -11.43 9.28
C MET A 279 -27.73 -10.00 8.81
N VAL A 280 -28.49 -9.23 9.59
CA VAL A 280 -28.90 -7.86 9.24
C VAL A 280 -27.71 -6.90 9.24
N THR A 281 -26.80 -6.96 10.22
CA THR A 281 -25.58 -6.13 10.25
C THR A 281 -24.61 -6.48 9.12
N GLY A 282 -24.51 -7.75 8.73
CA GLY A 282 -23.71 -8.14 7.55
C GLY A 282 -24.37 -7.78 6.20
N LEU A 283 -25.71 -7.65 6.17
CA LEU A 283 -26.49 -7.21 5.00
C LEU A 283 -26.60 -5.69 4.88
N SER A 284 -26.62 -4.93 5.99
CA SER A 284 -26.63 -3.47 5.97
C SER A 284 -25.35 -2.94 5.31
N HIS A 285 -24.21 -3.55 5.60
CA HIS A 285 -22.96 -3.32 4.86
C HIS A 285 -23.17 -3.51 3.36
N ASN A 286 -23.79 -4.61 2.92
CA ASN A 286 -24.08 -4.87 1.50
C ASN A 286 -24.99 -3.81 0.87
N ALA A 287 -25.97 -3.31 1.65
CA ALA A 287 -26.86 -2.24 1.22
C ALA A 287 -26.15 -0.88 1.17
N VAL A 288 -25.15 -0.63 2.03
CA VAL A 288 -24.27 0.54 1.96
C VAL A 288 -23.35 0.42 0.74
N ASP A 289 -22.64 -0.69 0.56
CA ASP A 289 -21.71 -0.91 -0.57
C ASP A 289 -22.43 -0.75 -1.93
N VAL A 290 -23.57 -1.41 -2.12
CA VAL A 290 -24.36 -1.33 -3.36
C VAL A 290 -25.00 0.05 -3.54
N ARG A 291 -25.31 0.77 -2.45
CA ARG A 291 -25.83 2.14 -2.50
C ARG A 291 -24.73 3.17 -2.71
N GLU A 292 -23.50 2.92 -2.27
CA GLU A 292 -22.31 3.71 -2.58
C GLU A 292 -21.87 3.50 -4.03
N GLN A 293 -21.71 2.26 -4.48
CA GLN A 293 -21.45 1.95 -5.90
C GLN A 293 -22.56 2.52 -6.78
N GLY A 294 -23.82 2.34 -6.38
CA GLY A 294 -24.99 2.93 -7.03
C GLY A 294 -24.99 4.46 -7.02
N ALA A 295 -24.59 5.11 -5.92
CA ALA A 295 -24.47 6.56 -5.82
C ALA A 295 -23.32 7.11 -6.65
N ARG A 296 -22.13 6.49 -6.62
CA ARG A 296 -20.97 6.84 -7.47
C ARG A 296 -21.33 6.72 -8.96
N VAL A 297 -22.07 5.67 -9.35
CA VAL A 297 -22.63 5.49 -10.70
C VAL A 297 -23.71 6.52 -11.03
N HIS A 298 -24.59 6.88 -10.08
CA HIS A 298 -25.63 7.88 -10.32
C HIS A 298 -25.10 9.31 -10.31
N GLU A 299 -24.03 9.59 -9.56
CA GLU A 299 -23.34 10.88 -9.53
C GLU A 299 -22.52 11.08 -10.80
N THR A 300 -21.74 10.09 -11.25
CA THR A 300 -21.08 10.15 -12.57
C THR A 300 -22.11 10.28 -13.70
N ARG A 301 -23.25 9.59 -13.62
CA ARG A 301 -24.39 9.79 -14.55
C ARG A 301 -24.99 11.19 -14.46
N ASN A 302 -25.11 11.79 -13.27
CA ASN A 302 -25.62 13.14 -13.10
C ASN A 302 -24.62 14.20 -13.58
N ARG A 303 -23.33 14.11 -13.25
CA ARG A 303 -22.25 14.97 -13.79
C ARG A 303 -22.25 14.92 -15.32
N ARG A 304 -22.36 13.72 -15.91
CA ARG A 304 -22.49 13.54 -17.37
C ARG A 304 -23.75 14.17 -17.97
N ASN A 305 -24.88 14.15 -17.26
CA ASN A 305 -26.12 14.80 -17.68
C ASN A 305 -26.09 16.33 -17.49
N SER A 306 -25.42 16.85 -16.45
CA SER A 306 -25.24 18.28 -16.21
C SER A 306 -24.32 18.88 -17.27
N ALA A 307 -23.15 18.28 -17.52
CA ALA A 307 -22.24 18.70 -18.58
C ALA A 307 -22.94 18.67 -19.96
N ARG A 308 -23.78 17.66 -20.21
CA ARG A 308 -24.61 17.60 -21.42
C ARG A 308 -25.62 18.75 -21.50
N ARG A 309 -26.26 19.13 -20.40
CA ARG A 309 -27.19 20.28 -20.35
C ARG A 309 -26.48 21.62 -20.48
N GLU A 310 -25.26 21.74 -19.98
CA GLU A 310 -24.41 22.92 -20.21
C GLU A 310 -24.05 23.04 -21.70
N VAL A 311 -23.62 21.95 -22.34
CA VAL A 311 -23.41 21.89 -23.80
C VAL A 311 -24.70 22.22 -24.59
N GLU A 312 -25.86 21.70 -24.17
CA GLU A 312 -27.17 22.01 -24.78
C GLU A 312 -27.62 23.47 -24.53
N SER A 313 -27.09 24.16 -23.51
CA SER A 313 -27.38 25.57 -23.18
C SER A 313 -26.45 26.60 -23.83
N ILE A 314 -25.26 26.17 -24.27
CA ILE A 314 -24.27 27.01 -24.97
C ILE A 314 -24.58 27.15 -26.48
N GLY A 315 -25.52 26.35 -27.01
CA GLY A 315 -26.06 26.50 -28.36
C GLY A 315 -26.93 27.76 -28.52
N LEU A 316 -26.58 28.62 -29.47
CA LEU A 316 -27.33 29.84 -29.82
C LEU A 316 -28.78 29.50 -30.23
N GLY A 317 -29.76 30.05 -29.51
CA GLY A 317 -31.17 29.70 -29.63
C GLY A 317 -32.03 30.66 -30.47
N SER A 318 -33.35 30.46 -30.43
CA SER A 318 -34.33 31.33 -31.09
C SER A 318 -35.67 31.46 -30.35
N HIS A 319 -36.16 32.70 -30.28
CA HIS A 319 -37.50 33.16 -29.86
C HIS A 319 -37.92 33.08 -28.37
N PRO A 320 -38.45 34.20 -27.81
CA PRO A 320 -39.04 34.25 -26.47
C PRO A 320 -40.58 34.16 -26.49
N THR A 321 -41.21 33.73 -25.39
CA THR A 321 -42.44 34.41 -24.88
C THR A 321 -42.85 33.97 -23.46
N ARG A 322 -43.26 34.98 -22.67
CA ARG A 322 -44.32 34.96 -21.62
C ARG A 322 -44.28 33.96 -20.43
N SER A 323 -44.09 34.59 -19.26
CA SER A 323 -44.93 34.52 -18.04
C SER A 323 -45.08 33.23 -17.23
N GLY A 324 -44.74 33.33 -15.93
CA GLY A 324 -45.80 33.36 -14.92
C GLY A 324 -45.54 32.66 -13.58
N LEU A 325 -45.59 33.45 -12.49
CA LEU A 325 -45.96 33.10 -11.10
C LEU A 325 -45.11 32.10 -10.28
N ASP A 326 -44.89 32.49 -9.01
CA ASP A 326 -44.95 31.69 -7.77
C ASP A 326 -43.96 30.51 -7.55
N ARG A 327 -43.43 30.23 -6.34
CA ARG A 327 -43.55 30.85 -5.00
C ARG A 327 -42.41 30.35 -4.05
N HIS A 328 -42.18 31.06 -2.93
CA HIS A 328 -41.89 30.63 -1.52
C HIS A 328 -41.20 29.27 -1.18
N LEU A 329 -40.51 29.00 -0.06
CA LEU A 329 -39.92 29.63 1.19
C LEU A 329 -38.98 28.50 1.79
N GLU A 330 -38.16 28.56 2.86
CA GLU A 330 -37.68 29.51 3.90
C GLU A 330 -36.24 29.07 4.32
N VAL A 331 -35.35 29.91 4.88
CA VAL A 331 -35.03 30.12 6.32
C VAL A 331 -34.96 28.85 7.22
N GLY A 332 -33.90 28.74 8.04
CA GLY A 332 -33.63 27.62 8.98
C GLY A 332 -34.36 27.70 10.34
N PRO A 333 -33.86 27.13 11.46
CA PRO A 333 -32.46 27.32 11.92
C PRO A 333 -31.79 26.13 12.68
N ASN A 334 -30.67 26.45 13.34
CA ASN A 334 -29.78 25.69 14.25
C ASN A 334 -30.35 24.54 15.11
N TYR A 335 -29.43 23.64 15.50
CA TYR A 335 -29.45 22.98 16.82
C TYR A 335 -28.05 22.98 17.47
N ASP A 336 -27.90 23.69 18.58
CA ASP A 336 -26.85 23.45 19.58
C ASP A 336 -27.36 22.45 20.62
N ALA A 337 -26.55 21.45 20.99
CA ALA A 337 -26.77 20.62 22.18
C ALA A 337 -25.47 19.94 22.64
N GLY A 338 -24.90 20.40 23.75
CA GLY A 338 -23.85 19.66 24.47
C GLY A 338 -24.45 18.54 25.32
N MET A 339 -23.69 17.45 25.58
CA MET A 339 -24.23 16.28 26.27
C MET A 339 -23.21 15.55 27.16
N ASP A 340 -23.11 15.96 28.43
CA ASP A 340 -22.58 15.09 29.50
C ASP A 340 -23.56 13.95 29.79
N ARG A 341 -23.37 12.78 29.15
CA ARG A 341 -24.04 11.51 29.53
C ARG A 341 -23.08 10.33 29.36
N GLY A 342 -23.13 9.38 30.31
CA GLY A 342 -22.37 8.14 30.24
C GLY A 342 -22.94 7.17 29.20
N LEU A 343 -22.05 6.39 28.58
CA LEU A 343 -22.39 5.48 27.48
C LEU A 343 -23.44 4.43 27.87
N THR A 344 -24.31 4.12 26.92
CA THR A 344 -25.35 3.09 26.99
C THR A 344 -25.17 2.05 25.88
N TRP A 345 -25.89 0.93 25.97
CA TRP A 345 -25.74 -0.19 25.02
C TRP A 345 -26.16 0.13 23.58
N SER A 346 -27.06 1.10 23.36
CA SER A 346 -27.37 1.62 22.02
C SER A 346 -26.16 2.30 21.39
N ASP A 347 -25.37 3.02 22.19
CA ASP A 347 -24.25 3.81 21.69
C ASP A 347 -23.11 2.90 21.23
N ILE A 348 -22.97 1.71 21.82
CA ILE A 348 -22.04 0.66 21.38
C ILE A 348 -22.45 0.08 20.02
N VAL A 349 -23.76 -0.12 19.78
CA VAL A 349 -24.27 -0.61 18.48
C VAL A 349 -24.10 0.46 17.39
N ILE A 350 -24.42 1.72 17.72
CA ILE A 350 -24.20 2.87 16.82
C ILE A 350 -22.70 3.05 16.53
N LEU A 351 -21.82 2.80 17.50
CA LEU A 351 -20.37 2.80 17.27
C LEU A 351 -19.95 1.71 16.28
N VAL A 352 -20.59 0.54 16.28
CA VAL A 352 -20.33 -0.55 15.32
C VAL A 352 -20.86 -0.21 13.92
N ASP A 353 -22.06 0.36 13.80
CA ASP A 353 -22.60 0.79 12.50
C ASP A 353 -21.75 1.91 11.88
N PHE A 354 -21.36 2.93 12.66
CA PHE A 354 -20.47 4.02 12.20
C PHE A 354 -19.03 3.55 11.92
N VAL A 355 -18.60 2.43 12.51
CA VAL A 355 -17.29 1.82 12.25
C VAL A 355 -17.20 1.20 10.85
N LEU A 356 -18.31 0.74 10.26
CA LEU A 356 -18.27 0.07 8.94
C LEU A 356 -18.26 1.08 7.77
N GLU A 357 -18.77 2.30 7.98
CA GLU A 357 -18.97 3.33 6.95
C GLU A 357 -17.67 4.06 6.49
N SER A 358 -16.48 3.55 6.85
CA SER A 358 -15.20 4.17 6.48
C SER A 358 -14.02 3.19 6.35
N GLY A 359 -14.32 1.96 5.90
CA GLY A 359 -13.33 0.88 5.68
C GLY A 359 -12.90 0.64 4.23
N ASN A 360 -13.40 1.41 3.26
CA ASN A 360 -13.27 1.07 1.84
C ASN A 360 -11.90 1.39 1.21
N GLY A 361 -11.12 0.32 1.01
CA GLY A 361 -9.92 0.26 0.19
C GLY A 361 -9.72 -1.17 -0.30
N GLU A 362 -10.56 -1.60 -1.26
CA GLU A 362 -10.52 -2.95 -1.83
C GLU A 362 -9.37 -3.13 -2.83
N LEU A 363 -8.84 -4.35 -2.88
CA LEU A 363 -7.91 -4.83 -3.92
C LEU A 363 -8.73 -5.55 -4.99
N ASP A 364 -8.53 -5.18 -6.26
CA ASP A 364 -9.34 -5.67 -7.38
C ASP A 364 -8.81 -7.04 -7.88
N GLU A 365 -9.29 -8.14 -7.28
CA GLU A 365 -9.06 -9.50 -7.80
C GLU A 365 -10.23 -9.97 -8.68
N THR A 366 -10.19 -9.60 -9.96
CA THR A 366 -10.97 -10.29 -11.00
C THR A 366 -10.11 -10.65 -12.22
N VAL A 367 -10.55 -11.70 -12.94
CA VAL A 367 -9.90 -12.33 -14.12
C VAL A 367 -8.77 -13.34 -13.83
N ASN A 368 -9.17 -14.56 -13.48
CA ASN A 368 -8.65 -15.77 -14.13
C ASN A 368 -9.59 -16.97 -13.90
N LEU A 369 -10.51 -17.20 -14.86
CA LEU A 369 -11.41 -18.35 -14.84
C LEU A 369 -11.75 -18.80 -16.26
N SER A 370 -10.79 -19.46 -16.93
CA SER A 370 -11.02 -20.13 -18.21
C SER A 370 -10.04 -21.29 -18.44
N PHE A 371 -10.60 -22.48 -18.68
CA PHE A 371 -9.96 -23.73 -19.13
C PHE A 371 -9.03 -24.48 -18.18
N MET A 372 -9.52 -25.65 -17.75
CA MET A 372 -8.75 -26.87 -17.52
C MET A 372 -8.77 -27.75 -18.79
N ASP A 373 -7.86 -28.73 -18.81
CA ASP A 373 -7.90 -30.01 -19.52
C ASP A 373 -8.08 -30.07 -21.05
N VAL A 374 -6.95 -30.27 -21.74
CA VAL A 374 -6.77 -31.41 -22.67
C VAL A 374 -5.39 -32.03 -22.43
N GLN A 375 -5.31 -33.36 -22.33
CA GLN A 375 -4.09 -34.14 -22.42
C GLN A 375 -4.15 -35.06 -23.66
N SER A 376 -3.01 -35.62 -24.06
CA SER A 376 -2.79 -36.52 -25.21
C SER A 376 -2.93 -35.83 -26.60
N GLU A 377 -2.26 -36.27 -27.66
CA GLU A 377 -1.44 -37.49 -27.90
C GLU A 377 -0.02 -37.14 -28.44
N ASN A 378 0.88 -38.13 -28.48
CA ASN A 378 2.07 -38.11 -29.33
C ASN A 378 1.72 -38.74 -30.69
N GLU A 379 2.34 -38.31 -31.80
CA GLU A 379 3.10 -39.22 -32.69
C GLU A 379 3.88 -38.49 -33.81
N ASP A 380 4.77 -39.26 -34.43
CA ASP A 380 5.83 -38.91 -35.38
C ASP A 380 5.46 -38.04 -36.60
N SER A 381 6.44 -37.28 -37.13
CA SER A 381 7.07 -37.67 -38.41
C SER A 381 8.26 -36.78 -38.84
N SER A 382 9.04 -37.35 -39.75
CA SER A 382 10.40 -36.95 -40.21
C SER A 382 10.46 -35.90 -41.33
N ALA A 383 11.67 -35.34 -41.51
CA ALA A 383 12.15 -34.57 -42.69
C ALA A 383 11.65 -33.11 -42.79
N GLU A 384 12.32 -32.18 -43.50
CA GLU A 384 13.36 -32.31 -44.54
C GLU A 384 14.51 -31.28 -44.40
N ARG A 385 15.59 -31.41 -45.18
CA ARG A 385 16.81 -30.55 -45.16
C ARG A 385 17.02 -29.82 -46.50
N LYS A 386 17.09 -28.49 -46.46
CA LYS A 386 17.76 -27.54 -47.40
C LYS A 386 17.97 -26.23 -46.60
N GLU A 387 19.13 -25.59 -46.39
CA GLU A 387 20.44 -25.51 -47.08
C GLU A 387 20.48 -24.50 -48.24
N ILE A 388 21.38 -23.50 -48.14
CA ILE A 388 21.80 -22.47 -49.16
C ILE A 388 20.71 -21.39 -49.46
N SER A 389 20.94 -20.07 -49.55
CA SER A 389 22.14 -19.23 -49.85
C SER A 389 22.09 -17.80 -49.24
N SER A 390 23.26 -17.20 -48.98
CA SER A 390 23.53 -15.73 -49.09
C SER A 390 23.96 -15.41 -50.55
N PRO A 391 23.84 -14.18 -51.10
CA PRO A 391 24.45 -12.92 -50.59
C PRO A 391 23.42 -11.74 -50.67
N GLU A 392 23.70 -10.42 -50.73
CA GLU A 392 24.95 -9.65 -50.96
C GLU A 392 24.85 -8.22 -50.36
N VAL A 393 25.93 -7.42 -50.44
CA VAL A 393 26.03 -6.09 -49.81
C VAL A 393 26.16 -4.97 -50.84
N SER A 394 25.27 -3.97 -50.76
CA SER A 394 25.42 -2.64 -51.34
C SER A 394 24.44 -1.68 -50.66
N ALA A 395 24.67 -0.40 -50.44
CA ALA A 395 25.82 0.51 -50.42
C ALA A 395 25.20 1.89 -50.09
N LEU A 396 25.83 2.73 -49.26
CA LEU A 396 25.33 4.07 -48.96
C LEU A 396 25.52 5.01 -50.17
N PRO A 397 24.72 6.09 -50.24
CA PRO A 397 25.37 7.40 -50.26
C PRO A 397 24.71 8.47 -49.38
N GLU A 398 25.57 9.32 -48.83
CA GLU A 398 25.32 10.65 -48.29
C GLU A 398 26.38 11.60 -48.91
N PRO A 399 26.29 12.95 -48.78
CA PRO A 399 25.15 13.78 -48.40
C PRO A 399 24.85 14.88 -49.44
N GLY A 400 23.82 15.71 -49.19
CA GLY A 400 23.52 16.91 -49.99
C GLY A 400 23.18 18.10 -49.10
N VAL A 401 23.90 19.22 -49.26
CA VAL A 401 23.72 20.44 -48.46
C VAL A 401 23.05 21.52 -49.30
N GLN A 402 21.98 22.16 -48.79
CA GLN A 402 21.59 23.49 -49.25
C GLN A 402 20.81 24.31 -48.19
N GLU A 403 21.45 25.43 -47.83
CA GLU A 403 21.02 26.75 -47.31
C GLU A 403 19.64 27.00 -46.66
N ALA A 404 19.62 27.99 -45.75
CA ALA A 404 18.48 28.38 -44.92
C ALA A 404 17.66 29.54 -45.53
N GLY A 405 16.37 29.64 -45.16
CA GLY A 405 15.50 30.74 -45.60
C GLY A 405 14.24 30.97 -44.76
N HIS A 406 14.23 32.12 -44.06
CA HIS A 406 13.08 32.88 -43.52
C HIS A 406 12.11 32.28 -42.49
N ILE A 407 11.82 33.14 -41.49
CA ILE A 407 10.74 33.03 -40.50
C ILE A 407 9.48 33.68 -41.08
N SER A 408 8.32 33.04 -40.94
CA SER A 408 7.01 33.73 -40.92
C SER A 408 5.99 32.93 -40.10
N SER A 409 5.20 33.62 -39.28
CA SER A 409 4.19 33.01 -38.40
C SER A 409 2.82 33.02 -39.05
N HIS A 410 2.10 31.89 -38.99
CA HIS A 410 0.69 31.84 -39.35
C HIS A 410 -0.10 30.93 -38.40
N ARG A 411 -1.27 31.43 -37.96
CA ARG A 411 -2.35 30.61 -37.40
C ARG A 411 -3.20 30.09 -38.54
N LEU A 412 -3.51 28.80 -38.53
CA LEU A 412 -4.71 28.17 -39.11
C LEU A 412 -5.07 27.04 -38.12
N GLU A 413 -6.20 27.12 -37.42
CA GLU A 413 -7.54 26.67 -37.85
C GLU A 413 -7.72 25.14 -37.72
N ALA A 414 -8.82 24.73 -37.08
CA ALA A 414 -9.02 23.37 -36.59
C ALA A 414 -10.11 22.66 -37.41
N ASP A 415 -9.70 21.88 -38.40
CA ASP A 415 -10.60 21.08 -39.22
C ASP A 415 -11.09 19.81 -38.52
N GLN A 416 -12.32 19.43 -38.84
CA GLN A 416 -13.00 18.27 -38.27
C GLN A 416 -12.43 16.96 -38.84
N TYR A 417 -11.90 16.09 -37.98
CA TYR A 417 -11.60 14.69 -38.33
C TYR A 417 -12.58 13.72 -37.65
N GLU A 418 -13.23 12.90 -38.46
CA GLU A 418 -14.28 11.96 -38.06
C GLU A 418 -13.67 10.64 -37.56
N TYR A 419 -13.95 10.27 -36.31
CA TYR A 419 -13.31 9.11 -35.67
C TYR A 419 -13.81 7.76 -36.24
N PRO A 420 -12.94 6.89 -36.77
CA PRO A 420 -13.34 5.57 -37.27
C PRO A 420 -13.69 4.61 -36.12
N ASN A 421 -14.70 3.77 -36.35
CA ASN A 421 -15.25 2.88 -35.32
C ASN A 421 -14.27 1.80 -34.82
N TYR A 422 -13.88 1.90 -33.54
CA TYR A 422 -12.93 1.03 -32.82
C TYR A 422 -13.19 -0.50 -32.90
N ARG A 423 -14.39 -0.94 -33.34
CA ARG A 423 -14.77 -2.36 -33.40
C ARG A 423 -14.10 -3.19 -34.52
N GLN A 424 -13.53 -2.58 -35.56
CA GLN A 424 -13.00 -3.35 -36.71
C GLN A 424 -11.57 -3.89 -36.52
N ILE A 425 -10.73 -3.26 -35.68
CA ILE A 425 -9.31 -3.61 -35.56
C ILE A 425 -9.08 -4.96 -34.87
N ARG A 426 -10.02 -5.42 -34.03
CA ARG A 426 -9.87 -6.59 -33.13
C ARG A 426 -9.98 -7.98 -33.80
N ARG A 427 -9.82 -8.12 -35.12
CA ARG A 427 -9.92 -9.42 -35.82
C ARG A 427 -8.61 -9.99 -36.40
N ASN A 428 -7.60 -9.16 -36.70
CA ASN A 428 -6.38 -9.61 -37.40
C ASN A 428 -5.10 -9.38 -36.57
N ALA A 429 -4.86 -10.23 -35.58
CA ALA A 429 -3.65 -10.21 -34.75
C ALA A 429 -3.19 -11.64 -34.35
N GLY A 430 -2.75 -12.43 -35.34
CA GLY A 430 -1.96 -13.64 -35.09
C GLY A 430 -0.55 -13.30 -34.60
N SER A 431 0.13 -14.28 -34.00
CA SER A 431 1.39 -14.10 -33.28
C SER A 431 2.59 -13.77 -34.17
N GLN A 432 3.11 -12.54 -34.03
CA GLN A 432 4.50 -12.16 -34.32
C GLN A 432 4.82 -10.87 -33.55
N ALA A 433 6.06 -10.73 -33.06
CA ALA A 433 6.47 -9.56 -32.29
C ALA A 433 6.54 -8.31 -33.20
N ARG A 434 5.60 -7.37 -33.02
CA ARG A 434 5.55 -6.13 -33.80
C ARG A 434 6.41 -5.07 -33.15
N THR A 435 7.56 -4.75 -33.75
CA THR A 435 8.24 -3.48 -33.52
C THR A 435 7.27 -2.31 -33.78
N ARG A 436 7.19 -1.33 -32.87
CA ARG A 436 6.39 -0.12 -33.07
C ARG A 436 6.72 0.56 -34.40
N SER A 437 5.71 1.04 -35.12
CA SER A 437 5.91 1.77 -36.38
C SER A 437 6.45 3.16 -36.09
N TRP A 438 7.59 3.51 -36.70
CA TRP A 438 8.15 4.86 -36.68
C TRP A 438 8.07 5.49 -38.08
N PRO A 439 7.68 6.76 -38.25
CA PRO A 439 7.22 7.70 -37.22
C PRO A 439 5.92 7.25 -36.54
N LEU A 440 5.66 7.82 -35.36
CA LEU A 440 4.42 7.60 -34.62
C LEU A 440 3.21 8.00 -35.47
N ARG A 441 2.11 7.25 -35.32
CA ARG A 441 0.85 7.43 -36.07
C ARG A 441 -0.30 7.87 -35.19
N ASP A 442 -0.18 7.72 -33.88
CA ASP A 442 -1.15 8.17 -32.91
C ASP A 442 -0.77 9.60 -32.45
N PRO A 443 -1.65 10.62 -32.65
CA PRO A 443 -1.38 11.97 -32.18
C PRO A 443 -1.32 12.08 -30.65
N GLU A 444 -1.94 11.15 -29.91
CA GLU A 444 -1.83 11.05 -28.44
C GLU A 444 -0.41 10.65 -28.03
N GLU A 445 0.12 9.54 -28.56
CA GLU A 445 1.50 9.09 -28.30
C GLU A 445 2.54 10.16 -28.73
N ALA A 446 2.31 10.85 -29.86
CA ALA A 446 3.21 11.90 -30.33
C ALA A 446 3.21 13.12 -29.39
N SER A 447 2.04 13.54 -28.90
CA SER A 447 1.91 14.67 -27.96
C SER A 447 2.51 14.33 -26.59
N LEU A 448 2.31 13.10 -26.10
CA LEU A 448 2.89 12.59 -24.86
C LEU A 448 4.43 12.51 -24.93
N LEU A 449 4.99 12.12 -26.09
CA LEU A 449 6.44 12.11 -26.27
C LEU A 449 7.03 13.53 -26.31
N MET A 450 6.37 14.47 -26.98
CA MET A 450 6.79 15.87 -27.03
C MET A 450 6.77 16.50 -25.63
N HIS A 451 5.69 16.30 -24.86
CA HIS A 451 5.60 16.76 -23.47
C HIS A 451 6.67 16.17 -22.56
N PHE A 452 7.09 14.91 -22.80
CA PHE A 452 8.21 14.32 -22.07
C PHE A 452 9.52 15.08 -22.31
N VAL A 453 9.82 15.36 -23.58
CA VAL A 453 11.05 16.07 -23.98
C VAL A 453 11.06 17.51 -23.47
N ASP A 454 9.95 18.23 -23.64
CA ASP A 454 9.89 19.68 -23.37
C ASP A 454 9.80 20.03 -21.89
N GLN A 455 9.13 19.20 -21.07
CA GLN A 455 8.85 19.51 -19.65
C GLN A 455 9.51 18.50 -18.69
N ILE A 456 9.31 17.21 -18.93
CA ILE A 456 9.58 16.17 -17.92
C ILE A 456 11.07 15.77 -17.87
N SER A 457 11.77 15.78 -18.99
CA SER A 457 13.22 15.54 -19.10
C SER A 457 14.02 16.36 -18.08
N SER A 458 13.60 17.60 -17.83
CA SER A 458 14.24 18.55 -16.94
C SER A 458 14.26 18.14 -15.45
N PHE A 459 13.43 17.18 -15.04
CA PHE A 459 13.50 16.57 -13.71
C PHE A 459 14.75 15.67 -13.54
N PHE A 460 15.19 15.05 -14.63
CA PHE A 460 16.30 14.09 -14.66
C PHE A 460 17.62 14.75 -15.10
N ASP A 461 17.58 15.59 -16.13
CA ASP A 461 18.77 16.17 -16.78
C ASP A 461 19.40 17.36 -16.02
N CYS A 462 18.90 17.72 -14.82
CA CYS A 462 19.36 18.92 -14.10
C CYS A 462 20.84 18.90 -13.64
N THR A 463 21.50 17.73 -13.67
CA THR A 463 22.97 17.60 -13.54
C THR A 463 23.62 16.83 -14.70
N ASP A 464 22.99 16.81 -15.87
CA ASP A 464 23.54 16.20 -17.09
C ASP A 464 23.64 17.20 -18.25
N ARG A 465 24.87 17.52 -18.65
CA ARG A 465 25.17 18.43 -19.76
C ARG A 465 24.79 17.87 -21.13
N GLN A 466 24.65 16.54 -21.29
CA GLN A 466 24.25 15.91 -22.55
C GLN A 466 22.74 15.68 -22.67
N GLN A 467 21.98 15.95 -21.60
CA GLN A 467 20.52 15.82 -21.55
C GLN A 467 20.05 14.43 -22.05
N HIS A 468 20.57 13.37 -21.44
CA HIS A 468 20.27 12.00 -21.87
C HIS A 468 18.77 11.67 -21.80
N PHE A 469 18.00 12.29 -20.89
CA PHE A 469 16.55 12.07 -20.83
C PHE A 469 15.81 12.85 -21.93
N ALA A 470 16.20 14.07 -22.26
CA ALA A 470 15.60 14.83 -23.37
C ALA A 470 15.99 14.27 -24.76
N VAL A 471 17.23 13.81 -24.94
CA VAL A 471 17.79 13.50 -26.27
C VAL A 471 17.92 12.00 -26.53
N HIS A 472 18.55 11.24 -25.62
CA HIS A 472 18.90 9.85 -25.87
C HIS A 472 17.76 8.87 -25.58
N ILE A 473 16.98 9.11 -24.53
CA ILE A 473 15.87 8.23 -24.13
C ILE A 473 14.75 8.16 -25.19
N PRO A 474 14.25 9.26 -25.80
CA PRO A 474 13.26 9.19 -26.87
C PRO A 474 13.75 8.39 -28.10
N TYR A 475 15.04 8.52 -28.44
CA TYR A 475 15.64 7.74 -29.51
C TYR A 475 15.69 6.24 -29.18
N ARG A 476 16.05 5.86 -27.95
CA ARG A 476 16.08 4.46 -27.50
C ARG A 476 14.68 3.86 -27.31
N ALA A 477 13.69 4.66 -26.91
CA ALA A 477 12.29 4.25 -26.77
C ALA A 477 11.68 3.72 -28.07
N ARG A 478 12.19 4.11 -29.25
CA ARG A 478 11.85 3.49 -30.55
C ARG A 478 12.11 1.97 -30.60
N TYR A 479 13.07 1.48 -29.82
CA TYR A 479 13.52 0.08 -29.82
C TYR A 479 13.22 -0.67 -28.52
N CYS A 480 12.82 0.02 -27.45
CA CYS A 480 12.44 -0.56 -26.17
C CYS A 480 11.01 -0.17 -25.77
N ASP A 481 10.06 -1.09 -25.96
CA ASP A 481 8.65 -0.86 -25.64
C ASP A 481 8.40 -0.56 -24.15
N THR A 482 9.21 -1.12 -23.25
CA THR A 482 9.16 -0.84 -21.80
C THR A 482 9.52 0.62 -21.50
N LEU A 483 10.60 1.13 -22.11
CA LEU A 483 11.03 2.52 -21.95
C LEU A 483 10.00 3.48 -22.55
N PHE A 484 9.45 3.16 -23.72
CA PHE A 484 8.36 3.92 -24.33
C PHE A 484 7.12 3.97 -23.42
N ASN A 485 6.69 2.83 -22.88
CA ASN A 485 5.53 2.77 -21.99
C ASN A 485 5.78 3.59 -20.70
N ALA A 486 6.98 3.56 -20.13
CA ALA A 486 7.33 4.38 -18.97
C ALA A 486 7.23 5.90 -19.29
N ILE A 487 7.73 6.33 -20.45
CA ILE A 487 7.60 7.72 -20.93
C ILE A 487 6.13 8.12 -21.05
N MET A 488 5.31 7.33 -21.75
CA MET A 488 3.90 7.62 -21.97
C MET A 488 3.11 7.71 -20.65
N ALA A 489 3.39 6.80 -19.71
CA ALA A 489 2.76 6.80 -18.39
C ALA A 489 3.07 8.09 -17.62
N LEU A 490 4.36 8.47 -17.54
CA LEU A 490 4.78 9.65 -16.79
C LEU A 490 4.26 10.95 -17.45
N SER A 491 4.26 11.04 -18.78
CA SER A 491 3.66 12.16 -19.50
C SER A 491 2.15 12.29 -19.23
N ALA A 492 1.41 11.19 -19.28
CA ALA A 492 -0.01 11.18 -18.99
C ALA A 492 -0.29 11.57 -17.53
N ARG A 493 0.53 11.07 -16.58
CA ARG A 493 0.44 11.45 -15.16
C ARG A 493 0.66 12.95 -14.97
N HIS A 494 1.79 13.50 -15.42
CA HIS A 494 2.12 14.93 -15.25
C HIS A 494 1.08 15.83 -15.94
N LEU A 495 0.58 15.45 -17.12
CA LEU A 495 -0.51 16.20 -17.78
C LEU A 495 -1.80 16.14 -16.96
N SER A 496 -2.14 15.02 -16.33
CA SER A 496 -3.31 14.93 -15.43
C SER A 496 -3.16 15.72 -14.13
N CYS A 497 -1.94 16.04 -13.71
CA CYS A 497 -1.65 16.92 -12.56
C CYS A 497 -1.70 18.41 -12.90
N THR A 498 -1.42 18.79 -14.16
CA THR A 498 -1.32 20.20 -14.61
C THR A 498 -2.49 20.66 -15.50
N THR A 499 -3.26 19.72 -16.05
CA THR A 499 -4.36 19.97 -16.99
C THR A 499 -5.49 18.94 -16.80
N ALA A 500 -6.63 19.15 -17.46
CA ALA A 500 -7.75 18.20 -17.44
C ALA A 500 -7.53 16.97 -18.37
N PHE A 501 -6.35 16.35 -18.29
CA PHE A 501 -5.98 15.15 -19.06
C PHE A 501 -6.52 13.86 -18.40
N ASP A 502 -6.76 12.81 -19.18
CA ASP A 502 -7.34 11.56 -18.69
C ASP A 502 -6.32 10.75 -17.84
N THR A 503 -6.68 10.53 -16.58
CA THR A 503 -5.87 9.78 -15.61
C THR A 503 -5.75 8.29 -15.95
N PHE A 504 -6.70 7.70 -16.69
CA PHE A 504 -6.67 6.28 -17.06
C PHE A 504 -5.61 5.97 -18.14
N VAL A 505 -5.17 6.97 -18.91
CA VAL A 505 -4.09 6.82 -19.90
C VAL A 505 -2.77 6.48 -19.23
N SER A 506 -2.48 7.07 -18.05
CA SER A 506 -1.28 6.78 -17.28
C SER A 506 -1.21 5.29 -16.86
N ASP A 507 -2.25 4.79 -16.19
CA ASP A 507 -2.31 3.41 -15.72
C ASP A 507 -2.20 2.41 -16.89
N ARG A 508 -2.90 2.67 -18.02
CA ARG A 508 -2.79 1.84 -19.24
C ARG A 508 -1.34 1.56 -19.65
N TYR A 509 -0.48 2.58 -19.59
CA TYR A 509 0.93 2.45 -19.92
C TYR A 509 1.79 1.94 -18.75
N TYR A 510 1.48 2.32 -17.51
CA TYR A 510 2.13 1.78 -16.31
C TYR A 510 2.00 0.25 -16.23
N GLN A 511 0.78 -0.28 -16.33
CA GLN A 511 0.49 -1.73 -16.37
C GLN A 511 1.16 -2.44 -17.55
N ALA A 512 1.33 -1.75 -18.69
CA ALA A 512 2.05 -2.27 -19.85
C ALA A 512 3.57 -2.31 -19.65
N CYS A 513 4.13 -1.43 -18.81
CA CYS A 513 5.53 -1.43 -18.40
C CYS A 513 5.81 -2.54 -17.37
N LEU A 514 4.97 -2.65 -16.34
CA LEU A 514 5.12 -3.65 -15.26
C LEU A 514 5.19 -5.09 -15.78
N LYS A 515 4.41 -5.43 -16.80
CA LYS A 515 4.41 -6.77 -17.44
C LYS A 515 5.78 -7.22 -17.96
N THR A 516 6.63 -6.27 -18.38
CA THR A 516 8.01 -6.56 -18.82
C THR A 516 9.02 -6.38 -17.70
N LEU A 517 8.77 -5.45 -16.76
CA LEU A 517 9.72 -5.11 -15.71
C LEU A 517 9.73 -6.13 -14.55
N ILE A 518 8.57 -6.69 -14.15
CA ILE A 518 8.48 -7.69 -13.08
C ILE A 518 9.35 -8.93 -13.35
N PRO A 519 9.30 -9.59 -14.53
CA PRO A 519 10.18 -10.72 -14.83
C PRO A 519 11.66 -10.34 -14.93
N ALA A 520 11.97 -9.12 -15.37
CA ALA A 520 13.35 -8.65 -15.52
C ALA A 520 14.03 -8.37 -14.16
N LEU A 521 13.29 -7.82 -13.19
CA LEU A 521 13.77 -7.57 -11.83
C LEU A 521 14.16 -8.86 -11.09
N ASN A 522 13.34 -9.91 -11.22
CA ASN A 522 13.56 -11.20 -10.56
C ASN A 522 14.79 -11.97 -11.08
N ASN A 523 15.28 -11.66 -12.29
CA ASN A 523 16.35 -12.41 -12.97
C ASN A 523 17.64 -11.60 -13.15
N HIS A 524 17.84 -10.53 -12.37
CA HIS A 524 18.96 -9.58 -12.51
C HIS A 524 19.09 -8.92 -13.91
N GLY A 525 18.09 -9.03 -14.78
CA GLY A 525 18.16 -8.50 -16.16
C GLY A 525 18.17 -6.97 -16.23
N VAL A 526 17.66 -6.30 -15.20
CA VAL A 526 17.61 -4.83 -15.14
C VAL A 526 18.99 -4.21 -14.93
N THR A 527 19.84 -4.71 -14.03
CA THR A 527 21.18 -4.13 -13.76
C THR A 527 22.09 -4.09 -14.99
N MET A 528 21.85 -4.98 -15.96
CA MET A 528 22.63 -5.12 -17.18
C MET A 528 22.05 -4.37 -18.39
N ASN A 529 20.83 -3.82 -18.30
CA ASN A 529 20.19 -3.12 -19.41
C ASN A 529 19.83 -1.67 -19.04
N ASP A 530 20.58 -0.73 -19.60
CA ASP A 530 20.39 0.71 -19.44
C ASP A 530 18.97 1.20 -19.80
N ASP A 531 18.28 0.58 -20.76
CA ASP A 531 16.89 0.94 -21.10
C ASP A 531 15.91 0.59 -19.99
N LEU A 532 16.14 -0.56 -19.32
CA LEU A 532 15.30 -0.99 -18.20
C LEU A 532 15.60 -0.20 -16.92
N LEU A 533 16.86 0.19 -16.70
CA LEU A 533 17.24 1.11 -15.63
C LEU A 533 16.60 2.49 -15.84
N ALA A 534 16.67 3.04 -17.06
CA ALA A 534 16.02 4.30 -17.42
C ALA A 534 14.49 4.22 -17.24
N ALA A 535 13.85 3.14 -17.72
CA ALA A 535 12.42 2.91 -17.52
C ALA A 535 12.04 2.81 -16.03
N THR A 536 12.87 2.17 -15.21
CA THR A 536 12.67 2.05 -13.75
C THR A 536 12.73 3.42 -13.06
N VAL A 537 13.72 4.27 -13.39
CA VAL A 537 13.86 5.62 -12.83
C VAL A 537 12.73 6.56 -13.28
N ILE A 538 12.22 6.39 -14.50
CA ILE A 538 11.03 7.09 -15.01
C ILE A 538 9.75 6.64 -14.27
N LEU A 539 9.54 5.33 -14.08
CA LEU A 539 8.41 4.82 -13.28
C LEU A 539 8.49 5.27 -11.82
N ARG A 540 9.68 5.31 -11.22
CA ARG A 540 9.86 5.82 -9.86
C ARG A 540 9.44 7.29 -9.75
N LEU A 541 9.72 8.13 -10.76
CA LEU A 541 9.23 9.51 -10.73
C LEU A 541 7.70 9.57 -10.84
N LEU A 542 7.07 8.69 -11.62
CA LEU A 542 5.61 8.56 -11.68
C LEU A 542 5.02 8.21 -10.31
N GLU A 543 5.63 7.26 -9.61
CA GLU A 543 5.25 6.88 -8.24
C GLU A 543 5.44 8.06 -7.25
N GLU A 544 6.45 8.90 -7.44
CA GLU A 544 6.65 10.15 -6.66
C GLU A 544 5.64 11.27 -7.00
N PHE A 545 4.97 11.22 -8.16
CA PHE A 545 3.81 12.08 -8.50
C PHE A 545 2.48 11.53 -7.94
N ASP A 546 2.33 10.21 -7.82
CA ASP A 546 1.13 9.57 -7.25
C ASP A 546 1.14 9.47 -5.71
N VAL A 547 2.33 9.40 -5.09
CA VAL A 547 2.48 9.37 -3.63
C VAL A 547 2.58 10.79 -3.08
N PRO A 548 1.62 11.26 -2.25
CA PRO A 548 1.69 12.58 -1.65
C PRO A 548 2.81 12.67 -0.61
N LEU A 549 3.34 13.88 -0.41
CA LEU A 549 4.56 14.21 0.34
C LEU A 549 4.49 14.00 1.88
N ALA A 550 3.70 13.04 2.37
CA ALA A 550 3.65 12.63 3.76
C ALA A 550 3.11 11.18 3.98
N GLY A 551 4.03 10.24 4.24
CA GLY A 551 3.81 9.16 5.21
C GLY A 551 2.74 8.09 4.96
N SER A 552 2.15 7.96 3.76
CA SER A 552 1.16 6.92 3.45
C SER A 552 1.77 5.72 2.72
N ASP A 553 1.84 4.56 3.39
CA ASP A 553 2.13 3.20 2.90
C ASP A 553 3.18 3.01 1.77
N LEU A 554 4.22 3.84 1.77
CA LEU A 554 5.43 3.85 0.91
C LEU A 554 6.29 2.55 0.88
N ARG A 555 5.77 1.43 1.36
CA ARG A 555 6.39 0.09 1.25
C ARG A 555 5.58 -0.90 0.39
N GLY A 556 4.44 -0.50 -0.17
CA GLY A 556 3.66 -1.32 -1.10
C GLY A 556 4.24 -1.37 -2.53
N HIS A 557 4.76 -0.25 -3.02
CA HIS A 557 5.07 -0.04 -4.44
C HIS A 557 6.52 0.40 -4.70
N SER A 558 7.50 -0.01 -3.88
CA SER A 558 8.90 0.39 -4.05
C SER A 558 9.58 -0.37 -5.19
N PHE A 559 9.24 -0.02 -6.44
CA PHE A 559 9.80 -0.65 -7.64
C PHE A 559 11.27 -0.26 -7.83
N GLY A 560 12.12 -1.27 -7.99
CA GLY A 560 13.49 -1.08 -8.47
C GLY A 560 14.56 -0.66 -7.45
N THR A 561 14.23 -0.24 -6.22
CA THR A 561 15.23 0.22 -5.21
C THR A 561 16.36 -0.80 -5.01
N LYS A 562 16.02 -2.10 -4.85
CA LYS A 562 17.00 -3.19 -4.73
C LYS A 562 17.77 -3.50 -6.04
N ALA A 563 17.21 -3.17 -7.19
CA ALA A 563 17.80 -3.47 -8.52
C ALA A 563 18.70 -2.34 -9.04
N PHE A 564 18.47 -1.10 -8.62
CA PHE A 564 19.26 0.05 -9.00
C PHE A 564 20.60 0.11 -8.24
N ILE A 565 20.57 -0.17 -6.93
CA ILE A 565 21.69 0.13 -6.02
C ILE A 565 22.75 -0.99 -5.99
N GLN A 566 22.39 -2.23 -6.35
CA GLN A 566 23.33 -3.37 -6.41
C GLN A 566 24.08 -3.48 -7.74
N GLY A 567 23.87 -2.55 -8.68
CA GLY A 567 24.69 -2.43 -9.88
C GLY A 567 26.07 -1.85 -9.53
N PRO A 568 27.16 -2.23 -10.24
CA PRO A 568 28.44 -1.56 -10.06
C PRO A 568 28.26 -0.06 -10.39
N PRO A 569 28.80 0.85 -9.56
CA PRO A 569 28.72 2.28 -9.81
C PRO A 569 29.42 2.63 -11.12
N PRO A 570 29.05 3.76 -11.75
CA PRO A 570 29.59 4.13 -13.05
C PRO A 570 31.13 4.18 -12.98
N SER A 571 31.78 3.46 -13.90
CA SER A 571 33.23 3.41 -13.98
C SER A 571 33.83 4.81 -14.10
N ALA A 572 35.06 5.00 -13.60
CA ALA A 572 35.79 6.26 -13.63
C ALA A 572 36.28 6.69 -15.05
N THR A 573 35.53 6.31 -16.09
CA THR A 573 35.64 6.83 -17.45
C THR A 573 35.08 8.24 -17.50
N THR A 574 35.88 9.21 -17.94
CA THR A 574 35.54 10.64 -18.04
C THR A 574 34.48 10.98 -19.09
N THR A 575 34.00 10.00 -19.86
CA THR A 575 32.92 10.14 -20.82
C THR A 575 31.54 10.10 -20.14
N PRO A 576 30.67 11.10 -20.33
CA PRO A 576 29.27 11.03 -19.92
C PRO A 576 28.56 9.82 -20.53
N SER A 577 27.55 9.28 -19.83
CA SER A 577 26.78 8.12 -20.29
C SER A 577 25.37 8.09 -19.69
N LEU A 578 24.43 7.44 -20.39
CA LEU A 578 23.06 7.25 -19.91
C LEU A 578 23.03 6.58 -18.53
N ARG A 579 23.88 5.58 -18.29
CA ARG A 579 24.00 4.91 -16.98
C ARG A 579 24.41 5.89 -15.86
N GLN A 580 25.28 6.87 -16.13
CA GLN A 580 25.59 7.93 -15.18
C GLN A 580 24.40 8.89 -14.97
N ALA A 581 23.72 9.32 -16.03
CA ALA A 581 22.56 10.22 -15.91
C ALA A 581 21.41 9.58 -15.10
N VAL A 582 21.09 8.31 -15.41
CA VAL A 582 20.13 7.49 -14.66
C VAL A 582 20.58 7.29 -13.22
N TYR A 583 21.89 7.11 -12.97
CA TYR A 583 22.43 7.01 -11.60
C TYR A 583 22.23 8.30 -10.78
N TRP A 584 22.60 9.46 -11.32
CA TRP A 584 22.48 10.73 -10.59
C TRP A 584 21.04 11.14 -10.33
N SER A 585 20.10 10.78 -11.22
CA SER A 585 18.67 11.00 -10.93
C SER A 585 18.12 10.02 -9.89
N GLY A 586 18.47 8.73 -9.96
CA GLY A 586 18.06 7.74 -8.95
C GLY A 586 18.59 8.05 -7.54
N LEU A 587 19.81 8.60 -7.43
CA LEU A 587 20.35 9.09 -6.15
C LEU A 587 19.51 10.25 -5.58
N ARG A 588 19.10 11.23 -6.41
CA ARG A 588 18.22 12.33 -5.96
C ARG A 588 16.85 11.83 -5.50
N GLN A 589 16.29 10.84 -6.20
CA GLN A 589 15.04 10.18 -5.83
C GLN A 589 15.15 9.41 -4.50
N GLU A 590 16.30 8.80 -4.21
CA GLU A 590 16.52 8.14 -2.93
C GLU A 590 16.76 9.14 -1.78
N ILE A 591 17.42 10.28 -2.04
CA ILE A 591 17.50 11.40 -1.09
C ILE A 591 16.11 11.96 -0.75
N TYR A 592 15.27 12.18 -1.77
CA TYR A 592 13.88 12.64 -1.61
C TYR A 592 13.05 11.66 -0.76
N ASN A 593 13.12 10.37 -1.09
CA ASN A 593 12.46 9.29 -0.36
C ASN A 593 12.93 9.21 1.10
N ALA A 594 14.25 9.23 1.33
CA ALA A 594 14.85 9.22 2.67
C ALA A 594 14.39 10.40 3.55
N LEU A 595 14.30 11.60 2.97
CA LEU A 595 13.79 12.80 3.64
C LEU A 595 12.29 12.68 3.97
N SER A 596 11.46 12.30 3.00
CA SER A 596 10.00 12.18 3.16
C SER A 596 9.57 10.99 4.04
N LEU A 597 10.47 10.02 4.25
CA LEU A 597 10.29 8.87 5.15
C LEU A 597 11.02 8.99 6.49
N GLN A 598 11.85 10.02 6.68
CA GLN A 598 12.77 10.18 7.82
C GLN A 598 13.56 8.90 8.14
N GLN A 599 14.09 8.26 7.09
CA GLN A 599 14.77 6.98 7.12
C GLN A 599 16.11 7.08 6.38
N ALA A 600 17.07 6.22 6.74
CA ALA A 600 18.37 6.21 6.06
C ALA A 600 18.20 5.72 4.60
N PRO A 601 18.84 6.37 3.62
CA PRO A 601 18.84 5.89 2.23
C PRO A 601 19.59 4.55 2.14
N ASP A 602 19.04 3.58 1.41
CA ASP A 602 19.58 2.20 1.31
C ASP A 602 20.74 2.11 0.30
N ILE A 603 21.77 2.98 0.42
CA ILE A 603 22.81 3.22 -0.61
C ILE A 603 24.22 2.91 -0.09
N ASP A 604 25.05 2.25 -0.92
CA ASP A 604 26.51 2.21 -0.74
C ASP A 604 27.18 3.39 -1.48
N LEU A 605 27.70 4.35 -0.70
CA LEU A 605 28.42 5.52 -1.21
C LEU A 605 29.95 5.32 -1.29
N SER A 606 30.49 4.20 -0.78
CA SER A 606 31.94 3.99 -0.61
C SER A 606 32.74 4.14 -1.92
N SER A 607 32.15 3.67 -3.02
CA SER A 607 32.74 3.78 -4.36
C SER A 607 32.65 5.20 -4.93
N LEU A 608 31.62 5.97 -4.56
CA LEU A 608 31.55 7.40 -4.91
C LEU A 608 32.62 8.20 -4.15
N HIS A 609 32.90 7.89 -2.88
CA HIS A 609 33.99 8.54 -2.14
C HIS A 609 35.34 8.36 -2.82
N SER A 610 35.62 7.17 -3.38
CA SER A 610 36.83 6.91 -4.18
C SER A 610 36.89 7.70 -5.50
N LEU A 611 35.73 8.03 -6.08
CA LEU A 611 35.61 8.78 -7.33
C LEU A 611 35.72 10.30 -7.06
N PHE A 612 35.04 10.81 -6.03
CA PHE A 612 35.09 12.22 -5.64
C PHE A 612 36.43 12.64 -5.03
N SER A 613 37.10 11.77 -4.27
CA SER A 613 38.46 12.05 -3.78
C SER A 613 39.53 12.06 -4.89
N ALA A 614 39.19 11.59 -6.09
CA ALA A 614 40.03 11.69 -7.29
C ALA A 614 39.67 12.90 -8.20
N LEU A 615 38.65 13.69 -7.87
CA LEU A 615 38.33 14.91 -8.62
C LEU A 615 39.26 16.06 -8.19
N GLY A 616 39.98 16.62 -9.17
CA GLY A 616 40.69 17.88 -9.03
C GLY A 616 39.78 19.10 -9.27
N PRO A 617 40.30 20.33 -9.10
CA PRO A 617 39.56 21.56 -9.38
C PRO A 617 39.08 21.67 -10.83
N ASP A 618 39.76 20.99 -11.77
CA ASP A 618 39.40 20.92 -13.19
C ASP A 618 38.19 19.99 -13.49
N ALA A 619 37.54 19.43 -12.47
CA ALA A 619 36.30 18.69 -12.64
C ALA A 619 35.18 19.61 -13.16
N GLY A 620 34.46 19.17 -14.20
CA GLY A 620 33.38 19.96 -14.82
C GLY A 620 32.19 20.18 -13.89
N ASP A 621 31.44 21.26 -14.10
CA ASP A 621 30.41 21.76 -13.17
C ASP A 621 29.39 20.69 -12.73
N CYS A 622 28.96 19.82 -13.63
CA CYS A 622 28.02 18.74 -13.31
C CYS A 622 28.57 17.77 -12.26
N ALA A 623 29.89 17.51 -12.24
CA ALA A 623 30.53 16.67 -11.23
C ALA A 623 30.55 17.36 -9.85
N TRP A 624 30.82 18.67 -9.79
CA TRP A 624 30.72 19.46 -8.56
C TRP A 624 29.29 19.50 -7.99
N ALA A 625 28.27 19.58 -8.84
CA ALA A 625 26.87 19.49 -8.42
C ALA A 625 26.51 18.08 -7.90
N ASN A 626 26.98 17.03 -8.59
CA ASN A 626 26.80 15.65 -8.15
C ASN A 626 27.56 15.34 -6.84
N GLN A 627 28.67 16.02 -6.55
CA GLN A 627 29.40 15.94 -5.29
C GLN A 627 28.57 16.51 -4.12
N ALA A 628 27.89 17.65 -4.31
CA ALA A 628 26.99 18.20 -3.30
C ALA A 628 25.78 17.29 -3.03
N ILE A 629 25.24 16.64 -4.07
CA ILE A 629 24.17 15.65 -3.95
C ILE A 629 24.64 14.42 -3.15
N ALA A 630 25.82 13.88 -3.45
CA ALA A 630 26.39 12.74 -2.72
C ALA A 630 26.70 13.07 -1.26
N HIS A 631 27.29 14.24 -0.97
CA HIS A 631 27.57 14.70 0.38
C HIS A 631 26.29 14.90 1.22
N CYS A 632 25.19 15.33 0.58
CA CYS A 632 23.88 15.36 1.22
C CYS A 632 23.36 13.94 1.59
N ALA A 633 23.66 12.92 0.77
CA ALA A 633 23.34 11.53 1.10
C ALA A 633 24.19 10.97 2.25
N ASP A 634 25.48 11.31 2.34
CA ASP A 634 26.33 10.98 3.50
C ASP A 634 25.78 11.57 4.80
N ILE A 635 25.35 12.83 4.76
CA ILE A 635 24.71 13.49 5.91
C ILE A 635 23.38 12.81 6.27
N LEU A 636 22.61 12.30 5.30
CA LEU A 636 21.39 11.52 5.59
C LEU A 636 21.68 10.14 6.19
N LEU A 637 22.76 9.47 5.80
CA LEU A 637 23.24 8.26 6.46
C LEU A 637 23.65 8.54 7.92
N PHE A 638 24.29 9.68 8.20
CA PHE A 638 24.58 10.11 9.57
C PHE A 638 23.30 10.45 10.37
N SER A 639 22.40 11.23 9.79
CA SER A 639 21.17 11.73 10.43
C SER A 639 20.13 10.66 10.72
N PHE A 640 19.96 9.67 9.84
CA PHE A 640 18.92 8.64 9.96
C PHE A 640 19.45 7.20 10.11
N GLY A 641 20.74 6.96 9.85
CA GLY A 641 21.35 5.63 9.98
C GLY A 641 21.55 5.17 11.42
N THR A 642 22.00 3.91 11.53
CA THR A 642 22.25 3.19 12.80
C THR A 642 23.67 3.38 13.35
N GLY A 643 24.45 4.29 12.77
CA GLY A 643 25.83 4.58 13.20
C GLY A 643 25.92 5.33 14.54
N PRO A 644 27.09 5.28 15.22
CA PRO A 644 27.32 5.97 16.48
C PRO A 644 27.57 7.46 16.26
N ARG A 645 26.49 8.26 16.21
CA ARG A 645 26.51 9.71 15.92
C ARG A 645 27.45 10.49 16.84
N SER A 646 28.68 10.68 16.40
CA SER A 646 29.73 11.35 17.20
C SER A 646 29.86 12.83 16.84
N VAL A 647 30.31 13.65 17.80
CA VAL A 647 30.55 15.08 17.56
C VAL A 647 31.68 15.27 16.52
N ALA A 648 32.74 14.46 16.58
CA ALA A 648 33.85 14.54 15.63
C ALA A 648 33.46 14.20 14.18
N GLU A 649 32.49 13.29 14.00
CA GLU A 649 31.93 12.94 12.69
C GLU A 649 31.01 14.04 12.15
N HIS A 650 30.19 14.66 13.01
CA HIS A 650 29.39 15.83 12.67
C HIS A 650 30.25 17.03 12.27
N ASP A 651 31.29 17.35 13.05
CA ASP A 651 32.27 18.39 12.74
C ASP A 651 33.04 18.08 11.44
N ASN A 652 33.34 16.80 11.17
CA ASN A 652 33.97 16.39 9.91
C ASN A 652 33.06 16.59 8.69
N LEU A 653 31.80 16.15 8.77
CA LEU A 653 30.81 16.36 7.71
C LEU A 653 30.56 17.85 7.46
N ARG A 654 30.49 18.65 8.53
CA ARG A 654 30.37 20.11 8.45
C ARG A 654 31.58 20.75 7.76
N ARG A 655 32.80 20.36 8.15
CA ARG A 655 34.04 20.80 7.50
C ARG A 655 34.03 20.50 6.01
N GLN A 656 33.57 19.31 5.59
CA GLN A 656 33.44 18.94 4.18
C GLN A 656 32.41 19.81 3.43
N THR A 657 31.29 20.18 4.06
CA THR A 657 30.30 21.13 3.48
C THR A 657 30.90 22.52 3.26
N ASP A 658 31.70 23.00 4.22
CA ASP A 658 32.36 24.29 4.14
C ASP A 658 33.56 24.27 3.16
N GLU A 659 34.26 23.13 3.02
CA GLU A 659 35.31 22.90 2.02
C GLU A 659 34.74 22.84 0.59
N TRP A 660 33.59 22.18 0.36
CA TRP A 660 32.90 22.25 -0.94
C TRP A 660 32.49 23.71 -1.25
N SER A 661 31.94 24.41 -0.25
CA SER A 661 31.51 25.81 -0.38
C SER A 661 32.64 26.77 -0.73
N ALA A 662 33.86 26.51 -0.28
CA ALA A 662 35.05 27.31 -0.56
C ALA A 662 35.86 26.86 -1.78
N GLY A 663 35.74 25.58 -2.16
CA GLY A 663 36.49 24.97 -3.27
C GLY A 663 35.75 24.96 -4.62
N ARG A 664 34.43 25.18 -4.63
CA ARG A 664 33.61 25.18 -5.86
C ARG A 664 34.13 26.19 -6.91
N PRO A 665 34.03 25.91 -8.22
CA PRO A 665 34.42 26.87 -9.24
C PRO A 665 33.50 28.10 -9.26
N ALA A 666 34.02 29.26 -9.70
CA ALA A 666 33.26 30.52 -9.80
C ALA A 666 32.08 30.48 -10.79
N SER A 667 31.92 29.41 -11.58
CA SER A 667 30.71 29.12 -12.37
C SER A 667 29.47 28.89 -11.48
N PHE A 668 29.67 28.44 -10.24
CA PHE A 668 28.63 28.24 -9.23
C PHE A 668 28.19 29.51 -8.52
N ASP A 669 28.85 30.65 -8.73
CA ASP A 669 28.41 31.91 -8.11
C ASP A 669 27.19 32.47 -8.86
N PRO A 670 26.19 33.02 -8.13
CA PRO A 670 24.98 33.54 -8.74
C PRO A 670 25.28 34.79 -9.58
N TYR A 671 24.74 34.85 -10.80
CA TYR A 671 24.93 36.01 -11.68
C TYR A 671 24.10 37.23 -11.24
N PHE A 672 23.13 37.00 -10.35
CA PHE A 672 22.34 38.04 -9.70
C PHE A 672 21.98 37.61 -8.27
N VAL A 673 22.20 38.52 -7.33
CA VAL A 673 21.68 38.48 -5.96
C VAL A 673 20.94 39.79 -5.73
N GLY A 674 19.67 39.71 -5.33
CA GLY A 674 18.89 40.89 -4.95
C GLY A 674 19.40 41.55 -3.67
N GLU A 675 18.97 42.78 -3.38
CA GLU A 675 19.29 43.47 -2.13
C GLU A 675 18.82 42.64 -0.90
N GLU A 676 19.59 42.68 0.20
CA GLU A 676 19.23 42.00 1.45
C GLU A 676 18.01 42.67 2.12
N VAL A 677 16.82 42.25 1.72
CA VAL A 677 15.57 42.55 2.44
C VAL A 677 15.57 41.82 3.79
N GLU A 678 14.97 42.43 4.82
CA GLU A 678 14.84 41.84 6.15
C GLU A 678 14.26 40.41 6.09
N VAL A 679 14.94 39.49 6.80
CA VAL A 679 14.59 38.06 6.82
C VAL A 679 13.16 37.88 7.30
N GLY A 680 12.34 37.22 6.46
CA GLY A 680 10.92 36.95 6.70
C GLY A 680 9.97 37.74 5.78
N VAL A 681 10.37 38.91 5.28
CA VAL A 681 9.51 39.76 4.43
C VAL A 681 9.42 39.23 2.99
N THR A 682 10.57 38.89 2.40
CA THR A 682 10.69 38.24 1.08
C THR A 682 11.79 37.20 1.09
N PHE A 683 11.66 36.18 0.23
CA PHE A 683 12.78 35.29 -0.08
C PHE A 683 13.88 36.04 -0.84
N PRO A 684 15.16 35.66 -0.67
CA PRO A 684 16.26 36.27 -1.40
C PRO A 684 16.21 35.87 -2.87
N ASP A 685 16.42 36.84 -3.77
CA ASP A 685 16.43 36.59 -5.21
C ASP A 685 17.84 36.19 -5.66
N ILE A 686 18.08 34.89 -5.86
CA ILE A 686 19.40 34.30 -6.13
C ILE A 686 19.34 33.50 -7.43
N ARG A 687 19.93 34.02 -8.51
CA ARG A 687 19.79 33.46 -9.87
C ARG A 687 21.10 32.87 -10.39
N PHE A 688 21.03 31.64 -10.91
CA PHE A 688 22.18 30.89 -11.40
C PHE A 688 22.16 30.69 -12.93
N SER A 689 23.34 30.62 -13.51
CA SER A 689 23.56 30.56 -14.97
C SER A 689 23.17 29.22 -15.61
N SER A 690 22.98 28.15 -14.82
CA SER A 690 22.61 26.81 -15.30
C SER A 690 21.98 25.97 -14.18
N PRO A 691 21.18 24.93 -14.50
CA PRO A 691 20.47 24.13 -13.51
C PRO A 691 21.39 23.50 -12.45
N TRP A 692 22.52 22.92 -12.87
CA TRP A 692 23.46 22.27 -11.95
C TRP A 692 24.12 23.24 -10.96
N HIS A 693 24.30 24.52 -11.31
CA HIS A 693 24.79 25.54 -10.38
C HIS A 693 23.77 25.86 -9.29
N ALA A 694 22.48 25.94 -9.64
CA ALA A 694 21.41 26.10 -8.65
C ALA A 694 21.31 24.85 -7.75
N ILE A 695 21.24 23.66 -8.36
CA ILE A 695 21.09 22.38 -7.66
C ILE A 695 22.26 22.10 -6.72
N GLY A 696 23.52 22.28 -7.15
CA GLY A 696 24.68 22.04 -6.28
C GLY A 696 24.70 22.95 -5.04
N ASN A 697 24.48 24.26 -5.21
CA ASN A 697 24.37 25.19 -4.08
C ASN A 697 23.18 24.84 -3.16
N GLN A 698 22.03 24.46 -3.73
CA GLN A 698 20.82 24.18 -2.96
C GLN A 698 20.91 22.87 -2.15
N TYR A 699 21.54 21.82 -2.70
CA TYR A 699 21.85 20.60 -1.94
C TYR A 699 22.90 20.85 -0.84
N ASN A 700 23.88 21.73 -1.08
CA ASN A 700 24.84 22.16 -0.05
C ASN A 700 24.18 22.94 1.10
N GLU A 701 23.23 23.83 0.82
CA GLU A 701 22.44 24.50 1.88
C GLU A 701 21.47 23.53 2.58
N LEU A 702 20.87 22.57 1.87
CA LEU A 702 20.07 21.50 2.51
C LEU A 702 20.94 20.63 3.44
N ALA A 703 22.18 20.32 3.05
CA ALA A 703 23.16 19.65 3.89
C ALA A 703 23.50 20.47 5.16
N ARG A 704 23.64 21.79 5.06
CA ARG A 704 23.79 22.69 6.22
C ARG A 704 22.57 22.64 7.15
N VAL A 705 21.34 22.68 6.61
CA VAL A 705 20.10 22.53 7.39
C VAL A 705 20.06 21.18 8.11
N LEU A 706 20.34 20.08 7.41
CA LEU A 706 20.35 18.72 7.98
C LEU A 706 21.34 18.57 9.14
N LEU A 707 22.55 19.11 9.00
CA LEU A 707 23.56 19.15 10.06
C LEU A 707 23.11 20.02 11.24
N SER A 708 22.46 21.17 11.00
CA SER A 708 21.92 22.01 12.08
C SER A 708 20.79 21.32 12.87
N VAL A 709 19.92 20.56 12.18
CA VAL A 709 18.86 19.74 12.82
C VAL A 709 19.46 18.60 13.66
N HIS A 710 20.50 17.93 13.15
CA HIS A 710 21.07 16.71 13.75
C HIS A 710 22.39 16.95 14.48
N ASN A 711 22.51 18.06 15.21
CA ASN A 711 23.74 18.41 15.94
C ASN A 711 23.86 17.65 17.29
N PRO A 712 24.81 16.70 17.45
CA PRO A 712 25.01 15.94 18.69
C PRO A 712 25.68 16.74 19.81
N GLY A 713 26.22 17.93 19.52
CA GLY A 713 26.85 18.82 20.49
C GLY A 713 25.88 19.66 21.33
N ILE A 714 24.57 19.65 21.03
CA ILE A 714 23.56 20.38 21.80
C ILE A 714 23.42 19.76 23.21
N PRO A 715 23.62 20.52 24.32
CA PRO A 715 23.53 19.97 25.67
C PRO A 715 22.15 19.35 25.97
N THR A 716 22.14 18.18 26.61
CA THR A 716 20.90 17.45 26.92
C THR A 716 20.01 18.15 27.94
N PHE A 717 20.59 18.90 28.88
CA PHE A 717 19.87 19.65 29.92
C PHE A 717 20.61 20.95 30.33
N GLY A 718 19.93 21.79 31.10
CA GLY A 718 20.48 23.04 31.65
C GLY A 718 20.22 24.29 30.79
N PRO A 719 20.49 25.51 31.33
CA PRO A 719 20.09 26.77 30.70
C PRO A 719 20.83 27.06 29.38
N LEU A 720 22.04 26.51 29.19
CA LEU A 720 22.79 26.66 27.94
C LEU A 720 22.11 25.98 26.76
N ARG A 721 21.39 24.86 26.97
CA ARG A 721 20.64 24.15 25.93
C ARG A 721 19.72 25.09 25.14
N ARG A 722 19.05 26.00 25.85
CA ARG A 722 18.12 26.96 25.23
C ARG A 722 18.83 27.82 24.18
N ARG A 723 20.00 28.39 24.49
CA ARG A 723 20.78 29.19 23.54
C ARG A 723 21.29 28.38 22.35
N PHE A 724 21.73 27.13 22.57
CA PHE A 724 22.17 26.26 21.47
C PHE A 724 21.02 25.86 20.54
N VAL A 725 19.80 25.69 21.07
CA VAL A 725 18.59 25.44 20.26
C VAL A 725 18.15 26.72 19.54
N GLU A 726 18.11 27.88 20.21
CA GLU A 726 17.77 29.17 19.59
C GLU A 726 18.73 29.54 18.44
N GLU A 727 20.03 29.26 18.58
CA GLU A 727 21.02 29.41 17.50
C GLU A 727 20.79 28.38 16.38
N ALA A 728 20.55 27.11 16.69
CA ALA A 728 20.31 26.07 15.68
C ALA A 728 19.04 26.35 14.86
N ASP A 729 17.93 26.70 15.51
CA ASP A 729 16.67 27.08 14.84
C ASP A 729 16.85 28.34 13.98
N SER A 730 17.68 29.30 14.39
CA SER A 730 18.05 30.47 13.58
C SER A 730 18.79 30.08 12.29
N GLN A 731 19.79 29.21 12.38
CA GLN A 731 20.52 28.71 11.20
C GLN A 731 19.63 27.86 10.29
N ILE A 732 18.76 27.01 10.86
CA ILE A 732 17.77 26.21 10.13
C ILE A 732 16.82 27.13 9.34
N ARG A 733 16.24 28.14 10.00
CA ARG A 733 15.35 29.12 9.35
C ARG A 733 16.05 29.83 8.20
N LYS A 734 17.28 30.33 8.39
CA LYS A 734 18.07 30.98 7.33
C LYS A 734 18.37 30.05 6.16
N GLY A 735 18.76 28.79 6.43
CA GLY A 735 19.02 27.80 5.39
C GLY A 735 17.77 27.47 4.57
N VAL A 736 16.64 27.18 5.23
CA VAL A 736 15.36 26.91 4.56
C VAL A 736 14.89 28.12 3.72
N TRP A 737 15.01 29.34 4.26
CA TRP A 737 14.68 30.58 3.54
C TRP A 737 15.53 30.78 2.29
N THR A 738 16.83 30.46 2.38
CA THR A 738 17.78 30.51 1.25
C THR A 738 17.45 29.45 0.20
N VAL A 739 17.20 28.21 0.62
CA VAL A 739 16.79 27.10 -0.27
C VAL A 739 15.48 27.40 -1.00
N CYS A 740 14.51 28.06 -0.34
CA CYS A 740 13.27 28.52 -0.95
C CYS A 740 13.45 29.72 -1.90
N GLY A 741 14.38 30.63 -1.60
CA GLY A 741 14.75 31.73 -2.51
C GLY A 741 15.37 31.20 -3.80
N VAL A 742 16.36 30.31 -3.70
CA VAL A 742 16.96 29.63 -4.86
C VAL A 742 15.89 28.90 -5.69
N ALA A 743 14.95 28.20 -5.06
CA ALA A 743 13.84 27.53 -5.74
C ALA A 743 13.01 28.52 -6.59
N LEU A 744 12.49 29.59 -5.97
CA LEU A 744 11.62 30.55 -6.66
C LEU A 744 12.35 31.34 -7.75
N SER A 745 13.59 31.78 -7.49
CA SER A 745 14.43 32.52 -8.44
C SER A 745 14.80 31.71 -9.67
N ASN A 746 14.96 30.39 -9.52
CA ASN A 746 15.31 29.47 -10.61
C ASN A 746 14.13 28.54 -10.95
N SER A 747 12.89 29.03 -10.79
CA SER A 747 11.64 28.25 -10.85
C SER A 747 11.30 27.62 -12.22
N SER A 748 12.14 27.83 -13.24
CA SER A 748 12.17 27.05 -14.49
C SER A 748 12.86 25.69 -14.37
N VAL A 749 13.51 25.38 -13.23
CA VAL A 749 14.17 24.11 -12.93
C VAL A 749 13.29 23.34 -11.93
N PRO A 750 12.50 22.32 -12.34
CA PRO A 750 11.56 21.66 -11.44
C PRO A 750 12.23 21.01 -10.21
N PRO A 751 13.40 20.32 -10.32
CA PRO A 751 14.08 19.78 -9.15
C PRO A 751 14.47 20.84 -8.10
N ALA A 752 14.69 22.09 -8.49
CA ALA A 752 14.99 23.16 -7.51
C ALA A 752 13.74 23.53 -6.70
N MET A 753 12.56 23.48 -7.30
CA MET A 753 11.27 23.63 -6.59
C MET A 753 11.00 22.44 -5.67
N VAL A 754 11.33 21.21 -6.11
CA VAL A 754 11.19 19.99 -5.29
C VAL A 754 12.12 20.02 -4.07
N VAL A 755 13.39 20.42 -4.21
CA VAL A 755 14.32 20.60 -3.08
C VAL A 755 13.83 21.70 -2.12
N GLY A 756 13.18 22.75 -2.64
CA GLY A 756 12.43 23.72 -1.82
C GLY A 756 11.36 23.04 -0.95
N CYS A 757 10.55 22.17 -1.55
CA CYS A 757 9.54 21.39 -0.84
C CYS A 757 10.15 20.43 0.20
N MET A 758 11.32 19.83 -0.05
CA MET A 758 12.02 18.98 0.93
C MET A 758 12.44 19.77 2.18
N ALA A 759 12.98 20.98 2.01
CA ALA A 759 13.40 21.82 3.13
C ALA A 759 12.18 22.30 3.97
N ILE A 760 11.07 22.60 3.30
CA ILE A 760 9.79 22.93 3.95
C ILE A 760 9.22 21.72 4.70
N HIS A 761 9.28 20.51 4.12
CA HIS A 761 8.84 19.27 4.77
C HIS A 761 9.63 18.97 6.05
N LEU A 762 10.95 19.14 6.01
CA LEU A 762 11.84 18.78 7.13
C LEU A 762 11.76 19.76 8.32
N CYS A 763 11.51 21.05 8.05
CA CYS A 763 11.74 22.14 9.02
C CYS A 763 10.63 23.21 9.08
N GLY A 764 9.48 23.01 8.40
CA GLY A 764 8.37 23.96 8.42
C GLY A 764 7.80 24.21 9.82
N ASP A 765 7.85 23.20 10.70
CA ASP A 765 7.48 23.29 12.12
C ASP A 765 8.23 24.40 12.88
N ARG A 766 9.42 24.80 12.42
CA ARG A 766 10.26 25.85 13.04
C ARG A 766 9.91 27.29 12.64
N PHE A 767 8.92 27.47 11.78
CA PHE A 767 8.46 28.81 11.40
C PHE A 767 7.25 29.23 12.23
N THR A 768 7.41 30.30 13.01
CA THR A 768 6.43 30.81 13.96
C THR A 768 5.76 32.11 13.53
N ASP A 769 6.35 32.89 12.62
CA ASP A 769 5.72 34.08 12.07
C ASP A 769 4.70 33.73 10.97
N ARG A 770 3.56 34.42 11.00
CA ARG A 770 2.44 34.16 10.09
C ARG A 770 2.70 34.65 8.67
N GLN A 771 3.56 35.66 8.45
CA GLN A 771 3.96 36.04 7.09
C GLN A 771 4.88 34.99 6.49
N GLU A 772 5.91 34.56 7.23
CA GLU A 772 6.83 33.50 6.83
C GLU A 772 6.11 32.19 6.47
N GLN A 773 5.20 31.73 7.32
CA GLN A 773 4.39 30.53 7.07
C GLN A 773 3.61 30.64 5.75
N ASN A 774 2.94 31.77 5.51
CA ASN A 774 2.23 32.02 4.25
C ASN A 774 3.18 32.08 3.03
N ARG A 775 4.42 32.58 3.20
CA ARG A 775 5.45 32.54 2.15
C ARG A 775 5.90 31.12 1.82
N LEU A 776 6.07 30.25 2.82
CA LEU A 776 6.42 28.84 2.59
C LEU A 776 5.28 28.09 1.87
N ILE A 777 4.01 28.34 2.23
CA ILE A 777 2.87 27.82 1.46
C ILE A 777 2.92 28.31 0.00
N GLN A 778 3.22 29.59 -0.27
CA GLN A 778 3.36 30.09 -1.64
C GLN A 778 4.44 29.35 -2.48
N VAL A 779 5.45 28.73 -1.86
CA VAL A 779 6.40 27.85 -2.56
C VAL A 779 5.73 26.52 -2.91
N LEU A 780 5.04 25.89 -1.95
CA LEU A 780 4.33 24.63 -2.16
C LEU A 780 3.24 24.73 -3.23
N THR A 781 2.41 25.77 -3.19
CA THR A 781 1.35 26.01 -4.17
C THR A 781 1.94 26.22 -5.57
N LYS A 782 2.96 27.08 -5.72
CA LYS A 782 3.64 27.30 -7.01
C LYS A 782 4.34 26.05 -7.58
N THR A 783 4.81 25.15 -6.72
CA THR A 783 5.41 23.87 -7.14
C THR A 783 4.33 22.96 -7.75
N SER A 784 3.15 22.89 -7.13
CA SER A 784 1.99 22.17 -7.66
C SER A 784 1.47 22.80 -8.95
N GLU A 785 1.18 24.11 -8.96
CA GLU A 785 0.59 24.81 -10.12
C GLU A 785 1.45 24.75 -11.38
N ARG A 786 2.78 24.85 -11.23
CA ARG A 786 3.70 24.96 -12.38
C ARG A 786 4.27 23.62 -12.84
N HIS A 787 4.53 22.70 -11.90
CA HIS A 787 5.27 21.46 -12.15
C HIS A 787 4.47 20.20 -11.80
N GLY A 788 3.18 20.34 -11.49
CA GLY A 788 2.27 19.23 -11.16
C GLY A 788 2.56 18.49 -9.85
N TRP A 789 3.52 18.97 -9.05
CA TRP A 789 4.09 18.22 -7.93
C TRP A 789 3.12 18.10 -6.74
N PRO A 790 2.95 16.92 -6.10
CA PRO A 790 1.87 16.66 -5.13
C PRO A 790 2.13 17.25 -3.73
N THR A 791 2.19 18.57 -3.61
CA THR A 791 2.43 19.29 -2.34
C THR A 791 1.21 19.41 -1.42
N HIS A 792 0.01 19.12 -1.92
CA HIS A 792 -1.27 19.42 -1.26
C HIS A 792 -1.43 18.83 0.16
N ILE A 793 -0.92 17.62 0.44
CA ILE A 793 -0.96 17.05 1.80
C ILE A 793 0.02 17.76 2.73
N LEU A 794 1.20 18.17 2.25
CA LEU A 794 2.15 18.93 3.06
C LEU A 794 1.63 20.34 3.36
N GLU A 795 1.01 21.01 2.38
CA GLU A 795 0.33 22.29 2.61
C GLU A 795 -0.75 22.14 3.70
N ARG A 796 -1.58 21.09 3.62
CA ARG A 796 -2.58 20.80 4.65
C ARG A 796 -1.97 20.54 6.02
N GLN A 797 -0.97 19.65 6.11
CA GLN A 797 -0.33 19.30 7.38
C GLN A 797 0.35 20.51 8.04
N LEU A 798 0.96 21.41 7.26
CA LEU A 798 1.54 22.63 7.80
C LEU A 798 0.46 23.63 8.22
N ARG A 799 -0.64 23.78 7.48
CA ARG A 799 -1.82 24.57 7.94
C ARG A 799 -2.39 24.02 9.25
N ASP A 800 -2.60 22.71 9.34
CA ASP A 800 -3.06 22.01 10.54
C ASP A 800 -2.08 22.18 11.71
N THR A 801 -0.75 22.18 11.45
CA THR A 801 0.31 22.33 12.48
C THR A 801 0.48 23.78 12.95
N TRP A 802 0.18 24.76 12.10
CA TRP A 802 0.33 26.19 12.39
C TRP A 802 -0.99 26.87 12.83
N ASP A 803 -2.05 26.12 13.11
CA ASP A 803 -3.41 26.65 13.38
C ASP A 803 -3.86 27.66 12.31
N MET A 804 -3.76 27.31 11.02
CA MET A 804 -4.32 28.09 9.91
C MET A 804 -5.64 27.49 9.42
N ALA A 805 -6.63 28.37 9.21
CA ALA A 805 -7.91 28.06 8.59
C ALA A 805 -7.82 27.96 7.05
#